data_AF-A0A936QB45-F1
#
_entry.id   AF-A0A936QB45-F1
#
_cell.length_a   1.000
_cell.length_b   1.000
_cell.length_c   1.000
_cell.angle_alpha   90.00
_cell.angle_beta   90.00
_cell.angle_gamma   90.00
#
_symmetry.space_group_name_H-M   'P 1'
#
loop_
_entity.id
_entity.type
_entity.pdbx_description
1 polymer ?
#
loop_
_entity_poly.entity_id
_entity_poly.type
_entity_poly.pdbx_seq_one_letter_code
_entity_poly.pdbx_strand_id
1 'polypeptide(L)'
;MVRHRGEPRRRPGSGPPPAGRDAARGRDARRGRGRARGARIPPRSRAPPGARGRLFARHQAAGGRHDRRLARREGDARRPPGRVAGGDGPDAHVRPGRARDGRAQRRHEGAPPGGLLRRGGPRPPPRELPRRARRPLRPPARHPGRGDPARGRRARSERDDARRPRHRRRPPRRRLGHHGREPPPPAPRLRDGASRRGVIARAAAEVGVPIVTAVAVILAVFVPLLSLGGLAGRLYAPLAVAVASAMTISLVLSFTLVPVLVERLVPPGASLAEPRVVAAIKGVYRPALEWALRHGLLVRIVALGLTVPSVWLALRLGSDFLPSLDERALMLQSKLPSETSLGAVDEANFRLEARLMQIPGVATVYRRTGRGEVAEDPMPHTLSDVLVVLERGADTKAVERIVAGRVEDLPFPVEITTPMQMRIAEGIGGTPADVQVKLFHPDLGLLEAALPRLQERLSRLPGVASVSPDTGGPLPRWNVVPDDDALRRLGVPRRLVAQTLAAALQGVEAGVRHDGPQRIERVVRFPNDGRTSPEILRRLPVVVEGGRVFELGQLAVFSEESTPSVLRRESGQRRLALNVRAGGDLGGTARRVAEAVGKADLPKGTIVRYGGKIEEARETQRRLAVAIAVALALVVGLLYLALGRLREVLVVLATLPDAFAGGLLALWLAGETWNISSIVGVIGLFGVAVQNSLVLITQTKSLVAGGVPFLAALREASLGRVRPKLMTAGAAILGLLPMLFGIAGSELERPLAIVMVGGLVTSTLFTLLALPSFYAWVGRPVEERV
;
A
#
# COMPACT_ATOMS: atom_id res chain seq x y z
N MET A 1 -31.35 -20.10 -14.74
CA MET A 1 -32.39 -20.15 -13.68
C MET A 1 -31.92 -19.21 -12.58
N VAL A 2 -32.74 -18.37 -11.93
CA VAL A 2 -34.21 -18.35 -11.72
C VAL A 2 -34.93 -17.29 -12.58
N ARG A 3 -36.28 -17.28 -12.63
CA ARG A 3 -37.10 -16.35 -13.45
C ARG A 3 -38.53 -16.18 -12.88
N HIS A 4 -38.96 -14.94 -12.64
CA HIS A 4 -40.36 -14.47 -12.45
C HIS A 4 -40.40 -13.01 -13.02
N ARG A 5 -41.35 -12.54 -13.86
CA ARG A 5 -42.83 -12.39 -13.74
C ARG A 5 -43.22 -11.47 -12.57
N GLY A 6 -43.90 -10.32 -12.72
CA GLY A 6 -44.55 -9.62 -13.87
C GLY A 6 -44.88 -8.15 -13.48
N GLU A 7 -45.69 -7.32 -14.16
CA GLU A 7 -46.32 -7.29 -15.51
C GLU A 7 -46.88 -5.84 -15.82
N PRO A 8 -47.59 -5.50 -16.93
CA PRO A 8 -47.52 -4.15 -17.56
C PRO A 8 -48.80 -3.25 -17.52
N ARG A 9 -48.70 -2.03 -18.12
CA ARG A 9 -49.70 -0.99 -18.56
C ARG A 9 -49.30 0.42 -18.02
N ARG A 10 -49.60 1.60 -18.61
CA ARG A 10 -50.21 2.06 -19.90
C ARG A 10 -49.77 3.54 -20.18
N ARG A 11 -49.95 4.08 -21.41
CA ARG A 11 -49.93 5.54 -21.73
C ARG A 11 -51.33 6.18 -21.48
N PRO A 12 -51.47 7.51 -21.30
CA PRO A 12 -51.44 8.56 -22.35
C PRO A 12 -50.45 9.72 -22.04
N GLY A 13 -50.26 10.77 -22.86
CA GLY A 13 -50.84 11.16 -24.16
C GLY A 13 -50.23 12.47 -24.74
N SER A 14 -50.69 12.91 -25.93
CA SER A 14 -50.67 14.28 -26.53
C SER A 14 -49.47 15.23 -26.26
N GLY A 15 -48.69 15.63 -27.27
CA GLY A 15 -49.00 16.79 -28.16
C GLY A 15 -47.81 17.20 -29.07
N PRO A 16 -47.98 18.13 -30.03
CA PRO A 16 -47.16 18.18 -31.26
C PRO A 16 -46.01 19.22 -31.31
N PRO A 17 -45.04 19.06 -32.24
CA PRO A 17 -44.04 20.06 -32.60
C PRO A 17 -44.52 21.04 -33.71
N PRO A 18 -43.87 22.21 -33.88
CA PRO A 18 -44.16 23.16 -34.97
C PRO A 18 -43.57 22.71 -36.33
N ALA A 19 -44.09 23.28 -37.42
CA ALA A 19 -43.70 22.99 -38.80
C ALA A 19 -43.01 24.19 -39.49
N GLY A 20 -42.24 23.94 -40.57
CA GLY A 20 -41.65 25.00 -41.38
C GLY A 20 -40.89 24.51 -42.62
N ARG A 21 -41.56 24.53 -43.78
CA ARG A 21 -41.09 24.90 -45.15
C ARG A 21 -39.69 24.41 -45.60
N ASP A 22 -39.55 23.55 -46.61
CA ASP A 22 -39.64 23.80 -48.07
C ASP A 22 -38.25 23.51 -48.70
N ALA A 23 -38.05 23.04 -49.94
CA ALA A 23 -38.95 22.56 -50.99
C ALA A 23 -38.21 21.66 -52.03
N ALA A 24 -38.98 21.15 -53.01
CA ALA A 24 -38.61 20.88 -54.42
C ALA A 24 -37.88 19.57 -54.87
N ARG A 25 -38.62 18.79 -55.70
CA ARG A 25 -38.23 18.05 -56.95
C ARG A 25 -37.19 16.89 -56.85
N GLY A 26 -37.32 15.73 -57.51
CA GLY A 26 -38.34 15.09 -58.38
C GLY A 26 -38.20 13.54 -58.30
N ARG A 27 -39.18 12.69 -58.68
CA ARG A 27 -39.51 12.19 -60.06
C ARG A 27 -38.28 11.78 -60.89
N ASP A 28 -38.20 10.60 -61.54
CA ASP A 28 -39.07 9.40 -61.70
C ASP A 28 -38.14 8.15 -61.84
N ALA A 29 -38.41 6.89 -61.50
CA ALA A 29 -39.59 6.00 -61.58
C ALA A 29 -39.77 5.21 -62.91
N ARG A 30 -39.28 3.95 -62.98
CA ARG A 30 -39.66 2.79 -63.84
C ARG A 30 -38.58 1.66 -63.75
N ARG A 31 -38.75 0.41 -64.23
CA ARG A 31 -39.82 -0.63 -64.15
C ARG A 31 -39.40 -1.84 -65.03
N GLY A 32 -39.67 -3.08 -64.60
CA GLY A 32 -39.57 -4.32 -65.43
C GLY A 32 -38.50 -5.31 -64.91
N ARG A 33 -38.69 -6.62 -64.67
CA ARG A 33 -39.58 -7.73 -65.14
C ARG A 33 -39.08 -8.54 -66.36
N GLY A 34 -38.77 -9.81 -66.11
CA GLY A 34 -38.49 -10.91 -67.07
C GLY A 34 -37.47 -11.88 -66.43
N ARG A 35 -37.69 -13.17 -66.15
CA ARG A 35 -38.21 -14.35 -66.91
C ARG A 35 -37.33 -14.73 -68.12
N ALA A 36 -36.98 -16.01 -68.37
CA ALA A 36 -37.08 -17.27 -67.59
C ALA A 36 -36.31 -18.43 -68.29
N ARG A 37 -36.36 -19.65 -67.72
CA ARG A 37 -35.90 -20.98 -68.24
C ARG A 37 -34.40 -21.29 -68.02
N GLY A 38 -33.98 -22.51 -67.66
CA GLY A 38 -34.78 -23.67 -67.18
C GLY A 38 -34.02 -25.02 -67.15
N ALA A 39 -34.65 -26.05 -66.54
CA ALA A 39 -34.31 -27.50 -66.54
C ALA A 39 -33.09 -27.98 -65.70
N ARG A 40 -33.03 -29.22 -65.14
CA ARG A 40 -34.08 -30.25 -64.85
C ARG A 40 -33.60 -31.31 -63.81
N ILE A 41 -34.45 -31.58 -62.81
CA ILE A 41 -34.86 -32.90 -62.23
C ILE A 41 -33.90 -33.71 -61.27
N PRO A 42 -34.45 -34.46 -60.25
CA PRO A 42 -33.69 -34.92 -59.06
C PRO A 42 -33.78 -36.46 -58.69
N PRO A 43 -34.37 -36.97 -57.56
CA PRO A 43 -33.60 -37.64 -56.49
C PRO A 43 -34.09 -39.04 -56.04
N ARG A 44 -33.43 -39.67 -55.03
CA ARG A 44 -33.97 -40.76 -54.16
C ARG A 44 -33.17 -40.97 -52.86
N SER A 45 -33.62 -41.93 -52.03
CA SER A 45 -34.09 -41.67 -50.65
C SER A 45 -34.23 -42.95 -49.78
N ARG A 46 -34.30 -42.84 -48.43
CA ARG A 46 -35.14 -43.66 -47.47
C ARG A 46 -34.80 -43.48 -45.97
N ALA A 47 -35.75 -43.90 -45.11
CA ALA A 47 -35.78 -44.02 -43.62
C ALA A 47 -37.05 -44.86 -43.27
N PRO A 48 -37.56 -45.02 -42.01
CA PRO A 48 -37.08 -44.77 -40.63
C PRO A 48 -37.04 -46.13 -39.84
N PRO A 49 -37.71 -46.45 -38.69
CA PRO A 49 -38.07 -45.73 -37.44
C PRO A 49 -37.82 -46.48 -36.08
N GLY A 50 -37.92 -45.77 -34.94
CA GLY A 50 -38.45 -46.30 -33.65
C GLY A 50 -37.53 -46.27 -32.39
N ALA A 51 -38.01 -46.22 -31.15
CA ALA A 51 -39.33 -45.82 -30.62
C ALA A 51 -39.34 -45.61 -29.06
N ARG A 52 -39.96 -44.53 -28.54
CA ARG A 52 -40.36 -44.25 -27.11
C ARG A 52 -39.19 -44.14 -26.07
N GLY A 53 -39.27 -43.38 -24.96
CA GLY A 53 -40.20 -42.31 -24.55
C GLY A 53 -40.11 -41.89 -23.06
N ARG A 54 -40.57 -40.66 -22.73
CA ARG A 54 -41.09 -40.15 -21.43
C ARG A 54 -40.16 -39.86 -20.19
N LEU A 55 -40.30 -38.61 -19.71
CA LEU A 55 -40.33 -38.06 -18.33
C LEU A 55 -39.07 -37.94 -17.42
N PHE A 56 -38.98 -36.75 -16.79
CA PHE A 56 -38.71 -36.36 -15.36
C PHE A 56 -37.76 -37.19 -14.45
N ALA A 57 -37.12 -36.65 -13.40
CA ALA A 57 -36.66 -35.29 -13.01
C ALA A 57 -36.07 -35.33 -11.58
N ARG A 58 -35.17 -34.39 -11.21
CA ARG A 58 -34.87 -33.96 -9.80
C ARG A 58 -34.23 -35.02 -8.86
N HIS A 59 -33.62 -34.72 -7.70
CA HIS A 59 -32.88 -33.54 -7.20
C HIS A 59 -32.12 -33.93 -5.90
N GLN A 60 -30.96 -33.31 -5.61
CA GLN A 60 -30.46 -33.03 -4.23
C GLN A 60 -30.10 -34.25 -3.32
N ALA A 61 -29.39 -34.14 -2.19
CA ALA A 61 -28.49 -33.10 -1.63
C ALA A 61 -27.58 -33.69 -0.51
N ALA A 62 -26.54 -32.92 -0.11
CA ALA A 62 -25.70 -33.10 1.11
C ALA A 62 -24.88 -34.41 1.18
N GLY A 63 -23.74 -34.52 1.91
CA GLY A 63 -23.13 -33.63 2.91
C GLY A 63 -23.33 -34.21 4.33
N GLY A 64 -22.31 -34.39 5.18
CA GLY A 64 -20.87 -34.14 5.07
C GLY A 64 -20.19 -34.30 6.45
N ARG A 65 -19.03 -33.65 6.65
CA ARG A 65 -18.26 -33.50 7.92
C ARG A 65 -17.46 -34.70 8.46
N HIS A 66 -16.27 -34.35 8.99
CA HIS A 66 -15.62 -34.85 10.24
C HIS A 66 -15.17 -36.33 10.35
N ASP A 67 -14.07 -36.64 11.07
CA ASP A 67 -12.89 -35.83 11.47
C ASP A 67 -11.72 -36.76 11.88
N ARG A 68 -10.51 -36.19 12.03
CA ARG A 68 -9.43 -36.62 12.95
C ARG A 68 -8.76 -38.02 12.85
N ARG A 69 -7.43 -37.90 12.66
CA ARG A 69 -6.33 -38.44 13.53
C ARG A 69 -5.77 -39.86 13.33
N LEU A 70 -4.44 -39.86 13.11
CA LEU A 70 -3.36 -40.57 13.83
C LEU A 70 -3.36 -42.12 13.85
N ALA A 71 -2.22 -42.83 13.82
CA ALA A 71 -0.81 -42.43 13.87
C ALA A 71 0.03 -43.28 12.86
N ARG A 72 1.33 -43.03 12.60
CA ARG A 72 2.51 -43.66 13.26
C ARG A 72 2.27 -45.11 13.75
N ARG A 73 3.18 -46.08 13.58
CA ARG A 73 4.59 -46.07 13.08
C ARG A 73 4.98 -47.51 12.66
N GLU A 74 6.27 -47.70 12.30
CA GLU A 74 6.93 -49.02 12.08
C GLU A 74 6.40 -49.85 10.90
N GLY A 75 7.15 -50.83 10.37
CA GLY A 75 8.56 -51.15 10.63
C GLY A 75 9.06 -52.40 9.87
N ASP A 76 10.23 -52.28 9.26
CA ASP A 76 11.14 -53.33 8.75
C ASP A 76 10.64 -54.63 8.05
N ALA A 77 10.97 -54.68 6.75
CA ALA A 77 11.86 -55.69 6.15
C ALA A 77 11.35 -57.08 5.66
N ARG A 78 12.28 -57.68 4.88
CA ARG A 78 12.37 -59.07 4.35
C ARG A 78 11.69 -59.36 2.99
N ARG A 79 12.53 -59.75 2.03
CA ARG A 79 12.24 -60.38 0.72
C ARG A 79 12.27 -61.94 0.86
N PRO A 80 12.33 -62.72 -0.25
CA PRO A 80 11.25 -63.29 -1.07
C PRO A 80 11.21 -64.85 -0.93
N PRO A 81 10.61 -65.66 -1.84
CA PRO A 81 11.32 -66.11 -3.07
C PRO A 81 10.44 -66.53 -4.30
N GLY A 82 11.10 -66.89 -5.43
CA GLY A 82 10.51 -67.50 -6.66
C GLY A 82 10.75 -66.64 -7.92
N ARG A 83 11.62 -66.99 -8.90
CA ARG A 83 11.56 -68.05 -9.96
C ARG A 83 10.47 -67.78 -11.02
N VAL A 84 10.66 -67.91 -12.35
CA VAL A 84 11.79 -68.22 -13.29
C VAL A 84 11.28 -67.85 -14.73
N ALA A 85 12.01 -67.55 -15.82
CA ALA A 85 13.42 -67.59 -16.25
C ALA A 85 13.82 -66.20 -16.89
N GLY A 86 14.76 -66.00 -17.85
CA GLY A 86 15.80 -66.84 -18.47
C GLY A 86 16.49 -66.14 -19.69
N GLY A 87 17.76 -66.50 -19.97
CA GLY A 87 18.54 -66.31 -21.22
C GLY A 87 18.80 -64.88 -21.77
N ASP A 88 20.00 -64.50 -22.24
CA ASP A 88 21.33 -65.14 -22.27
C ASP A 88 22.44 -64.07 -22.15
N GLY A 89 23.70 -64.50 -21.92
CA GLY A 89 24.91 -63.65 -21.87
C GLY A 89 25.94 -64.08 -22.93
N PRO A 90 27.27 -63.94 -22.73
CA PRO A 90 28.02 -63.30 -21.61
C PRO A 90 28.49 -61.87 -22.02
N ASP A 91 29.49 -61.17 -21.46
CA ASP A 91 30.49 -61.36 -20.39
C ASP A 91 30.75 -59.96 -19.71
N ALA A 92 31.73 -59.62 -18.85
CA ALA A 92 32.98 -60.25 -18.40
C ALA A 92 33.45 -59.81 -16.99
N HIS A 93 34.58 -60.37 -16.56
CA HIS A 93 35.35 -60.03 -15.35
C HIS A 93 36.09 -58.67 -15.49
N VAL A 94 36.60 -57.96 -14.46
CA VAL A 94 37.32 -58.39 -13.23
C VAL A 94 37.08 -57.46 -12.01
N ARG A 95 37.18 -58.04 -10.81
CA ARG A 95 37.40 -57.47 -9.44
C ARG A 95 38.40 -58.42 -8.70
N PRO A 96 38.96 -58.18 -7.48
CA PRO A 96 38.60 -57.22 -6.42
C PRO A 96 39.78 -56.56 -5.61
N GLY A 97 39.45 -55.78 -4.56
CA GLY A 97 40.30 -55.39 -3.41
C GLY A 97 39.61 -54.25 -2.63
N ARG A 98 39.26 -54.27 -1.33
CA ARG A 98 39.90 -54.67 -0.05
C ARG A 98 41.16 -53.81 0.28
N ALA A 99 41.29 -53.17 1.45
CA ALA A 99 40.43 -53.15 2.66
C ALA A 99 40.57 -51.88 3.54
N ARG A 100 39.58 -51.72 4.45
CA ARG A 100 39.57 -51.23 5.86
C ARG A 100 40.59 -50.19 6.40
N ASP A 101 40.03 -49.35 7.29
CA ASP A 101 40.64 -48.65 8.44
C ASP A 101 41.73 -47.58 8.13
N GLY A 102 41.94 -46.53 8.93
CA GLY A 102 41.16 -46.03 10.07
C GLY A 102 41.84 -44.86 10.81
N ARG A 103 41.02 -43.99 11.44
CA ARG A 103 41.40 -42.86 12.35
C ARG A 103 42.27 -41.73 11.76
N ALA A 104 42.17 -40.56 12.39
CA ALA A 104 42.81 -39.32 11.97
C ALA A 104 44.06 -39.01 12.79
N GLN A 105 45.08 -38.38 12.18
CA GLN A 105 45.77 -37.26 12.83
C GLN A 105 46.46 -36.29 11.86
N ARG A 106 46.83 -35.13 12.41
CA ARG A 106 47.16 -33.86 11.74
C ARG A 106 48.62 -33.79 11.24
N ARG A 107 48.83 -32.88 10.24
CA ARG A 107 49.95 -31.92 10.03
C ARG A 107 50.96 -32.13 8.86
N HIS A 108 50.97 -31.09 8.02
CA HIS A 108 52.09 -30.39 7.36
C HIS A 108 52.76 -30.91 6.06
N GLU A 109 53.11 -29.88 5.27
CA GLU A 109 54.09 -29.79 4.17
C GLU A 109 53.78 -30.42 2.81
N GLY A 110 54.35 -29.80 1.76
CA GLY A 110 54.01 -30.01 0.34
C GLY A 110 53.53 -28.73 -0.37
N ALA A 111 54.45 -27.99 -1.02
CA ALA A 111 54.14 -26.79 -1.81
C ALA A 111 54.03 -27.12 -3.32
N PRO A 112 53.34 -26.30 -4.14
CA PRO A 112 53.08 -26.60 -5.55
C PRO A 112 54.12 -25.98 -6.52
N PRO A 113 54.34 -26.59 -7.71
CA PRO A 113 54.73 -25.86 -8.91
C PRO A 113 53.51 -25.07 -9.45
N GLY A 114 53.61 -23.90 -10.09
CA GLY A 114 54.80 -23.23 -10.63
C GLY A 114 54.87 -23.38 -12.15
N GLY A 115 54.64 -22.35 -12.98
CA GLY A 115 54.16 -20.99 -12.67
C GLY A 115 54.27 -20.05 -13.89
N LEU A 116 54.13 -18.74 -13.66
CA LEU A 116 54.54 -17.61 -14.53
C LEU A 116 53.76 -17.46 -15.88
N LEU A 117 53.54 -16.26 -16.42
CA LEU A 117 54.38 -15.04 -16.48
C LEU A 117 53.71 -13.73 -16.00
N ARG A 118 54.53 -12.68 -15.82
CA ARG A 118 54.16 -11.34 -15.30
C ARG A 118 54.26 -10.23 -16.36
N ARG A 119 53.30 -9.29 -16.34
CA ARG A 119 53.48 -7.83 -16.35
C ARG A 119 52.32 -7.22 -15.52
N GLY A 120 52.40 -6.07 -14.85
CA GLY A 120 53.53 -5.15 -14.60
C GLY A 120 53.47 -4.60 -13.16
N GLY A 121 53.18 -3.31 -12.99
CA GLY A 121 53.02 -2.62 -11.69
C GLY A 121 52.66 -1.13 -11.89
N PRO A 122 52.68 -0.27 -10.85
CA PRO A 122 52.94 -0.53 -9.43
C PRO A 122 51.74 -0.21 -8.50
N ARG A 123 51.82 -0.61 -7.22
CA ARG A 123 50.98 -0.10 -6.11
C ARG A 123 51.84 0.06 -4.83
N PRO A 124 51.54 1.05 -3.95
CA PRO A 124 52.34 1.32 -2.74
C PRO A 124 52.13 0.27 -1.62
N PRO A 125 53.08 0.16 -0.67
CA PRO A 125 53.08 -0.91 0.35
C PRO A 125 52.16 -0.63 1.56
N PRO A 126 51.67 -1.69 2.24
CA PRO A 126 50.97 -1.56 3.52
C PRO A 126 51.94 -1.25 4.68
N ARG A 127 51.47 -0.53 5.70
CA ARG A 127 52.20 -0.32 6.97
C ARG A 127 51.86 -1.40 7.99
N GLU A 128 52.87 -1.83 8.75
CA GLU A 128 52.73 -2.83 9.81
C GLU A 128 52.15 -2.26 11.13
N LEU A 129 51.60 -3.15 11.96
CA LEU A 129 51.15 -2.87 13.33
C LEU A 129 52.07 -3.56 14.36
N PRO A 130 52.66 -2.83 15.32
CA PRO A 130 53.34 -3.42 16.47
C PRO A 130 52.38 -4.12 17.43
N ARG A 131 52.85 -5.17 18.12
CA ARG A 131 52.08 -6.00 19.06
C ARG A 131 52.26 -5.55 20.52
N ARG A 132 51.23 -5.76 21.37
CA ARG A 132 51.20 -6.15 22.81
C ARG A 132 50.11 -5.38 23.61
N ALA A 133 49.56 -5.84 24.74
CA ALA A 133 49.24 -7.21 25.21
C ALA A 133 48.35 -7.20 26.49
N ARG A 134 47.30 -8.04 26.53
CA ARG A 134 46.64 -8.66 27.72
C ARG A 134 45.99 -7.82 28.86
N ARG A 135 44.65 -8.01 28.99
CA ARG A 135 43.85 -8.13 30.25
C ARG A 135 43.61 -6.83 31.10
N PRO A 136 42.71 -6.83 32.14
CA PRO A 136 41.25 -7.03 31.98
C PRO A 136 40.33 -6.14 32.89
N LEU A 137 39.06 -5.98 32.47
CA LEU A 137 37.81 -5.86 33.27
C LEU A 137 37.67 -5.00 34.57
N ARG A 138 36.47 -4.38 34.67
CA ARG A 138 35.70 -3.91 35.86
C ARG A 138 35.82 -2.42 36.31
N PRO A 139 34.81 -1.88 37.05
CA PRO A 139 34.26 -0.53 36.83
C PRO A 139 34.63 0.52 37.92
N PRO A 140 34.21 1.81 37.81
CA PRO A 140 34.87 2.91 38.53
C PRO A 140 34.33 3.18 39.94
N ALA A 141 35.17 3.83 40.75
CA ALA A 141 34.82 4.42 42.03
C ALA A 141 35.40 5.84 42.20
N ARG A 142 34.76 6.60 43.10
CA ARG A 142 34.96 8.01 43.47
C ARG A 142 36.42 8.47 43.65
N HIS A 143 36.68 9.75 43.37
CA HIS A 143 37.76 10.52 44.03
C HIS A 143 37.38 12.01 44.23
N PRO A 144 37.72 12.64 45.38
CA PRO A 144 37.54 14.08 45.62
C PRO A 144 38.87 14.85 45.88
N GLY A 145 38.81 16.18 45.80
CA GLY A 145 39.91 17.10 46.15
C GLY A 145 40.95 17.33 45.04
N ARG A 146 41.74 18.42 45.03
CA ARG A 146 41.83 19.60 45.91
C ARG A 146 42.44 20.76 45.10
N GLY A 147 42.21 22.02 45.49
CA GLY A 147 42.80 23.19 44.84
C GLY A 147 42.63 24.49 45.63
N ASP A 148 43.69 24.90 46.31
CA ASP A 148 43.91 26.19 47.00
C ASP A 148 45.07 26.91 46.24
N PRO A 149 45.53 28.16 46.52
CA PRO A 149 45.13 29.11 47.57
C PRO A 149 44.97 30.58 47.12
N ALA A 150 44.61 31.49 48.05
CA ALA A 150 45.43 32.68 48.44
C ALA A 150 44.67 33.83 49.15
N ARG A 151 45.20 34.27 50.32
CA ARG A 151 45.10 35.63 50.96
C ARG A 151 43.67 36.14 51.35
N GLY A 152 43.46 36.87 52.46
CA GLY A 152 44.32 37.25 53.60
C GLY A 152 43.78 38.48 54.38
N ARG A 153 44.29 38.73 55.61
CA ARG A 153 43.98 39.84 56.57
C ARG A 153 42.64 39.68 57.35
N ARG A 154 42.68 39.61 58.70
CA ARG A 154 42.58 40.68 59.76
C ARG A 154 41.16 41.24 59.96
N ALA A 155 40.68 41.59 61.17
CA ALA A 155 41.03 41.27 62.58
C ALA A 155 40.02 41.94 63.54
N ARG A 156 39.88 41.45 64.79
CA ARG A 156 39.25 42.14 65.97
C ARG A 156 37.72 42.41 65.90
N SER A 157 36.97 42.62 67.00
CA SER A 157 37.10 42.23 68.43
C SER A 157 35.84 42.64 69.24
N GLU A 158 35.34 41.78 70.13
CA GLU A 158 34.54 42.14 71.35
C GLU A 158 33.20 42.90 71.12
N ARG A 159 32.23 43.06 72.04
CA ARG A 159 31.78 42.38 73.29
C ARG A 159 30.30 42.79 73.54
N ASP A 160 29.62 42.05 74.44
CA ASP A 160 28.68 42.46 75.50
C ASP A 160 27.94 43.84 75.36
N ASP A 161 26.63 43.99 75.62
CA ASP A 161 25.93 43.70 76.89
C ASP A 161 24.38 43.67 76.71
N ALA A 162 23.62 43.38 77.77
CA ALA A 162 22.17 43.18 77.78
C ALA A 162 21.34 44.34 78.38
N ARG A 163 20.03 44.41 78.05
CA ARG A 163 18.96 44.95 78.93
C ARG A 163 17.54 44.60 78.43
N ARG A 164 16.57 44.58 79.36
CA ARG A 164 15.11 44.55 79.14
C ARG A 164 14.49 45.87 79.60
N PRO A 165 13.24 46.19 79.17
CA PRO A 165 12.19 46.43 80.17
C PRO A 165 10.85 45.72 79.84
N ARG A 166 9.77 46.04 80.58
CA ARG A 166 8.47 45.33 80.57
C ARG A 166 7.25 46.26 80.34
N HIS A 167 6.12 45.63 79.98
CA HIS A 167 4.71 46.00 80.24
C HIS A 167 4.02 47.18 79.54
N ARG A 168 2.85 46.88 78.93
CA ARG A 168 1.51 47.38 79.34
C ARG A 168 0.40 46.41 78.85
N ARG A 169 -0.89 46.63 79.17
CA ARG A 169 -1.99 45.63 79.05
C ARG A 169 -3.34 46.27 78.63
N ARG A 170 -4.21 45.47 77.97
CA ARG A 170 -5.68 45.65 77.70
C ARG A 170 -6.08 46.78 76.72
N PRO A 171 -7.31 46.80 76.16
CA PRO A 171 -8.41 45.80 76.14
C PRO A 171 -8.77 45.27 74.72
N PRO A 172 -9.73 44.32 74.53
CA PRO A 172 -9.94 43.61 73.24
C PRO A 172 -11.10 44.14 72.37
N ARG A 173 -11.13 43.76 71.08
CA ARG A 173 -12.33 43.91 70.20
C ARG A 173 -12.60 42.69 69.31
N ARG A 174 -13.84 42.18 69.43
CA ARG A 174 -14.70 41.39 68.52
C ARG A 174 -14.10 40.27 67.64
N ARG A 175 -14.65 39.06 67.82
CA ARG A 175 -14.64 37.97 66.83
C ARG A 175 -15.46 38.36 65.59
N LEU A 176 -15.06 37.86 64.42
CA LEU A 176 -15.94 37.60 63.26
C LEU A 176 -15.79 36.12 62.88
N GLY A 177 -16.86 35.52 62.33
CA GLY A 177 -16.99 34.07 62.24
C GLY A 177 -16.17 33.42 61.13
N HIS A 178 -15.49 32.31 61.45
CA HIS A 178 -15.18 31.30 60.44
C HIS A 178 -16.46 30.52 60.14
N HIS A 179 -16.94 30.57 58.91
CA HIS A 179 -17.86 29.54 58.42
C HIS A 179 -17.15 28.19 58.46
N GLY A 180 -17.77 27.21 59.13
CA GLY A 180 -17.26 25.84 59.15
C GLY A 180 -17.23 25.28 57.73
N ARG A 181 -16.07 24.74 57.32
CA ARG A 181 -16.07 23.71 56.28
C ARG A 181 -16.58 22.44 56.92
N GLU A 182 -17.76 22.00 56.52
CA GLU A 182 -18.22 20.65 56.86
C GLU A 182 -17.16 19.63 56.39
N PRO A 183 -16.86 18.59 57.19
CA PRO A 183 -16.09 17.47 56.68
C PRO A 183 -16.86 16.83 55.51
N PRO A 184 -16.17 16.33 54.47
CA PRO A 184 -16.86 15.63 53.39
C PRO A 184 -17.66 14.45 53.98
N PRO A 185 -18.88 14.17 53.47
CA PRO A 185 -19.71 13.10 54.01
C PRO A 185 -18.94 11.78 54.01
N PRO A 186 -19.06 10.95 55.07
CA PRO A 186 -18.31 9.72 55.19
C PRO A 186 -18.57 8.84 53.97
N ALA A 187 -17.50 8.36 53.34
CA ALA A 187 -17.60 7.49 52.18
C ALA A 187 -18.56 6.32 52.48
N PRO A 188 -19.43 5.93 51.53
CA PRO A 188 -20.44 4.91 51.78
C PRO A 188 -19.76 3.62 52.22
N ARG A 189 -19.97 3.27 53.50
CA ARG A 189 -19.53 1.99 54.05
C ARG A 189 -20.18 0.89 53.22
N LEU A 190 -19.44 -0.20 53.00
CA LEU A 190 -20.01 -1.41 52.42
C LEU A 190 -21.26 -1.77 53.23
N ARG A 191 -22.42 -1.95 52.57
CA ARG A 191 -23.62 -2.44 53.26
C ARG A 191 -23.26 -3.74 53.96
N ASP A 192 -23.45 -3.77 55.28
CA ASP A 192 -22.97 -4.86 56.13
C ASP A 192 -23.48 -6.21 55.62
N GLY A 193 -22.57 -7.18 55.47
CA GLY A 193 -22.83 -8.50 54.89
C GLY A 193 -22.54 -8.65 53.38
N ALA A 194 -22.31 -7.58 52.62
CA ALA A 194 -22.00 -7.70 51.19
C ALA A 194 -20.60 -8.29 50.94
N SER A 195 -20.53 -9.52 50.42
CA SER A 195 -19.24 -10.18 50.13
C SER A 195 -18.43 -9.41 49.07
N ARG A 196 -17.10 -9.34 49.24
CA ARG A 196 -16.19 -8.63 48.32
C ARG A 196 -16.36 -9.08 46.86
N ARG A 197 -16.61 -10.38 46.64
CA ARG A 197 -16.95 -10.96 45.32
C ARG A 197 -18.26 -10.41 44.77
N GLY A 198 -19.32 -10.37 45.57
CA GLY A 198 -20.63 -9.85 45.15
C GLY A 198 -20.57 -8.39 44.71
N VAL A 199 -19.79 -7.56 45.42
CA VAL A 199 -19.59 -6.15 45.06
C VAL A 199 -18.84 -6.01 43.72
N ILE A 200 -17.74 -6.73 43.53
CA ILE A 200 -16.95 -6.70 42.29
C ILE A 200 -17.78 -7.24 41.11
N ALA A 201 -18.49 -8.36 41.28
CA ALA A 201 -19.33 -8.96 40.25
C ALA A 201 -20.49 -8.05 39.85
N ARG A 202 -21.15 -7.39 40.82
CA ARG A 202 -22.23 -6.43 40.54
C ARG A 202 -21.73 -5.21 39.77
N ALA A 203 -20.57 -4.66 40.16
CA ALA A 203 -19.95 -3.54 39.44
C ALA A 203 -19.54 -3.94 38.01
N ALA A 204 -19.01 -5.15 37.80
CA ALA A 204 -18.67 -5.67 36.48
C ALA A 204 -19.91 -5.89 35.58
N ALA A 205 -21.02 -6.34 36.15
CA ALA A 205 -22.29 -6.49 35.44
C ALA A 205 -22.88 -5.12 35.01
N GLU A 206 -22.81 -4.10 35.87
CA GLU A 206 -23.36 -2.76 35.62
C GLU A 206 -22.74 -2.07 34.39
N VAL A 207 -21.41 -2.16 34.21
CA VAL A 207 -20.74 -1.66 32.99
C VAL A 207 -20.70 -2.67 31.85
N GLY A 208 -21.21 -3.89 32.04
CA GLY A 208 -21.04 -4.99 31.10
C GLY A 208 -21.67 -4.75 29.74
N VAL A 209 -22.97 -4.46 29.70
CA VAL A 209 -23.70 -4.23 28.43
C VAL A 209 -23.14 -3.03 27.65
N PRO A 210 -22.83 -1.86 28.25
CA PRO A 210 -22.14 -0.77 27.55
C PRO A 210 -20.79 -1.16 26.97
N ILE A 211 -19.97 -1.96 27.67
CA ILE A 211 -18.65 -2.40 27.19
C ILE A 211 -18.77 -3.40 26.04
N VAL A 212 -19.62 -4.43 26.16
CA VAL A 212 -19.88 -5.39 25.06
C VAL A 212 -20.37 -4.68 23.82
N THR A 213 -21.32 -3.75 23.97
CA THR A 213 -21.85 -2.96 22.84
C THR A 213 -20.77 -2.10 22.19
N ALA A 214 -19.95 -1.42 22.99
CA ALA A 214 -18.86 -0.59 22.46
C ALA A 214 -17.82 -1.40 21.69
N VAL A 215 -17.45 -2.59 22.19
CA VAL A 215 -16.52 -3.48 21.47
C VAL A 215 -17.19 -4.06 20.22
N ALA A 216 -18.47 -4.44 20.27
CA ALA A 216 -19.21 -4.89 19.08
C ALA A 216 -19.28 -3.81 17.98
N VAL A 217 -19.44 -2.53 18.36
CA VAL A 217 -19.36 -1.39 17.44
C VAL A 217 -17.96 -1.27 16.82
N ILE A 218 -16.89 -1.38 17.61
CA ILE A 218 -15.52 -1.37 17.09
C ILE A 218 -15.30 -2.56 16.12
N LEU A 219 -15.73 -3.76 16.48
CA LEU A 219 -15.63 -4.94 15.60
C LEU A 219 -16.41 -4.74 14.28
N ALA A 220 -17.63 -4.22 14.34
CA ALA A 220 -18.46 -3.94 13.16
C ALA A 220 -17.86 -2.88 12.21
N VAL A 221 -17.03 -1.97 12.74
CA VAL A 221 -16.24 -1.01 11.96
C VAL A 221 -15.09 -1.69 11.20
N PHE A 222 -14.45 -2.71 11.77
CA PHE A 222 -13.38 -3.46 11.10
C PHE A 222 -13.90 -4.58 10.16
N VAL A 223 -15.11 -5.11 10.36
CA VAL A 223 -15.67 -6.20 9.53
C VAL A 223 -15.67 -5.88 8.02
N PRO A 224 -16.10 -4.69 7.53
CA PRO A 224 -16.05 -4.38 6.11
C PRO A 224 -14.64 -4.30 5.51
N LEU A 225 -13.60 -4.06 6.31
CA LEU A 225 -12.21 -4.09 5.83
C LEU A 225 -11.77 -5.51 5.43
N LEU A 226 -12.35 -6.54 6.05
CA LEU A 226 -12.16 -7.95 5.67
C LEU A 226 -12.79 -8.29 4.31
N SER A 227 -13.69 -7.45 3.79
CA SER A 227 -14.33 -7.62 2.48
C SER A 227 -13.56 -6.95 1.32
N LEU A 228 -12.48 -6.22 1.62
CA LEU A 228 -11.64 -5.60 0.60
C LEU A 228 -10.86 -6.67 -0.17
N GLY A 229 -11.03 -6.71 -1.49
CA GLY A 229 -10.14 -7.43 -2.41
C GLY A 229 -9.01 -6.53 -2.96
N GLY A 230 -8.14 -7.08 -3.79
CA GLY A 230 -6.99 -6.36 -4.36
C GLY A 230 -5.83 -6.19 -3.37
N LEU A 231 -4.94 -5.22 -3.61
CA LEU A 231 -3.80 -5.00 -2.72
C LEU A 231 -4.24 -4.54 -1.32
N ALA A 232 -5.20 -3.62 -1.24
CA ALA A 232 -5.70 -3.10 0.03
C ALA A 232 -6.23 -4.22 0.95
N GLY A 233 -6.90 -5.23 0.38
CA GLY A 233 -7.28 -6.44 1.11
C GLY A 233 -6.08 -7.18 1.72
N ARG A 234 -5.05 -7.43 0.91
CA ARG A 234 -3.84 -8.15 1.36
C ARG A 234 -3.05 -7.40 2.44
N LEU A 235 -3.04 -6.08 2.40
CA LEU A 235 -2.35 -5.24 3.40
C LEU A 235 -3.17 -5.08 4.69
N TYR A 236 -4.48 -4.80 4.60
CA TYR A 236 -5.29 -4.38 5.76
C TYR A 236 -6.18 -5.47 6.37
N ALA A 237 -6.50 -6.57 5.66
CA ALA A 237 -7.22 -7.68 6.28
C ALA A 237 -6.43 -8.35 7.44
N PRO A 238 -5.09 -8.54 7.37
CA PRO A 238 -4.33 -9.05 8.52
C PRO A 238 -4.43 -8.13 9.75
N LEU A 239 -4.35 -6.81 9.55
CA LEU A 239 -4.54 -5.82 10.61
C LEU A 239 -5.94 -5.88 11.21
N ALA A 240 -6.99 -5.95 10.37
CA ALA A 240 -8.37 -6.07 10.82
C ALA A 240 -8.62 -7.39 11.60
N VAL A 241 -8.03 -8.52 11.18
CA VAL A 241 -8.08 -9.79 11.93
C VAL A 241 -7.35 -9.67 13.26
N ALA A 242 -6.17 -9.04 13.30
CA ALA A 242 -5.39 -8.85 14.54
C ALA A 242 -6.13 -7.95 15.55
N VAL A 243 -6.70 -6.83 15.10
CA VAL A 243 -7.51 -5.95 15.96
C VAL A 243 -8.79 -6.67 16.41
N ALA A 244 -9.49 -7.38 15.52
CA ALA A 244 -10.73 -8.07 15.88
C ALA A 244 -10.52 -9.21 16.89
N SER A 245 -9.48 -10.02 16.71
CA SER A 245 -9.12 -11.08 17.64
C SER A 245 -8.62 -10.51 18.98
N ALA A 246 -7.76 -9.50 18.97
CA ALA A 246 -7.29 -8.83 20.18
C ALA A 246 -8.43 -8.18 20.98
N MET A 247 -9.37 -7.49 20.33
CA MET A 247 -10.54 -6.90 20.98
C MET A 247 -11.50 -7.96 21.54
N THR A 248 -11.71 -9.06 20.81
CA THR A 248 -12.57 -10.17 21.28
C THR A 248 -11.95 -10.87 22.50
N ILE A 249 -10.65 -11.16 22.46
CA ILE A 249 -9.92 -11.76 23.59
C ILE A 249 -9.89 -10.79 24.78
N SER A 250 -9.63 -9.50 24.55
CA SER A 250 -9.66 -8.46 25.58
C SER A 250 -11.02 -8.37 26.27
N LEU A 251 -12.12 -8.44 25.51
CA LEU A 251 -13.49 -8.45 26.05
C LEU A 251 -13.72 -9.66 26.97
N VAL A 252 -13.31 -10.87 26.55
CA VAL A 252 -13.42 -12.09 27.37
C VAL A 252 -12.57 -11.98 28.64
N LEU A 253 -11.32 -11.50 28.55
CA LEU A 253 -10.44 -11.30 29.69
C LEU A 253 -10.95 -10.22 30.66
N SER A 254 -11.63 -9.19 30.16
CA SER A 254 -12.20 -8.11 30.96
C SER A 254 -13.35 -8.57 31.88
N PHE A 255 -14.10 -9.60 31.48
CA PHE A 255 -15.14 -10.21 32.33
C PHE A 255 -14.66 -11.40 33.16
N THR A 256 -13.58 -12.08 32.77
CA THR A 256 -13.10 -13.30 33.45
C THR A 256 -11.89 -13.04 34.35
N LEU A 257 -10.80 -12.52 33.80
CA LEU A 257 -9.53 -12.36 34.49
C LEU A 257 -9.48 -11.08 35.34
N VAL A 258 -9.91 -9.94 34.78
CA VAL A 258 -9.80 -8.64 35.46
C VAL A 258 -10.54 -8.60 36.81
N PRO A 259 -11.78 -9.12 36.97
CA PRO A 259 -12.46 -9.12 38.28
C PRO A 259 -11.71 -9.94 39.34
N VAL A 260 -11.12 -11.08 38.95
CA VAL A 260 -10.34 -11.96 39.85
C VAL A 260 -9.01 -11.31 40.25
N LEU A 261 -8.35 -10.59 39.33
CA LEU A 261 -7.17 -9.80 39.64
C LEU A 261 -7.50 -8.62 40.59
N VAL A 262 -8.64 -7.95 40.41
CA VAL A 262 -9.11 -6.89 41.33
C VAL A 262 -9.49 -7.44 42.72
N GLU A 263 -10.03 -8.66 42.80
CA GLU A 263 -10.26 -9.34 44.08
C GLU A 263 -8.95 -9.65 44.81
N ARG A 264 -7.92 -10.14 44.11
CA ARG A 264 -6.66 -10.58 44.73
C ARG A 264 -5.62 -9.48 44.97
N LEU A 265 -5.47 -8.53 44.05
CA LEU A 265 -4.34 -7.58 44.06
C LEU A 265 -4.65 -6.24 44.73
N VAL A 266 -5.92 -5.83 44.82
CA VAL A 266 -6.28 -4.57 45.49
C VAL A 266 -6.31 -4.78 47.01
N PRO A 267 -5.61 -3.96 47.82
CA PRO A 267 -5.68 -4.06 49.28
C PRO A 267 -7.08 -3.75 49.83
N PRO A 268 -7.53 -4.41 50.92
CA PRO A 268 -8.66 -3.92 51.71
C PRO A 268 -8.41 -2.47 52.16
N GLY A 269 -9.43 -1.60 52.07
CA GLY A 269 -9.30 -0.19 52.44
C GLY A 269 -8.49 0.68 51.48
N ALA A 270 -8.20 0.22 50.25
CA ALA A 270 -7.58 1.04 49.22
C ALA A 270 -8.33 2.36 48.99
N SER A 271 -7.59 3.48 48.94
CA SER A 271 -8.17 4.82 48.97
C SER A 271 -9.07 5.12 47.76
N LEU A 272 -10.32 5.48 48.06
CA LEU A 272 -11.29 6.00 47.08
C LEU A 272 -11.06 7.47 46.71
N ALA A 273 -10.11 8.16 47.35
CA ALA A 273 -9.83 9.57 47.09
C ALA A 273 -9.39 9.79 45.63
N GLU A 274 -9.93 10.84 44.99
CA GLU A 274 -9.55 11.14 43.61
C GLU A 274 -8.09 11.66 43.54
N PRO A 275 -7.27 11.20 42.58
CA PRO A 275 -5.92 11.73 42.39
C PRO A 275 -5.96 13.25 42.19
N ARG A 276 -5.02 13.98 42.80
CA ARG A 276 -4.98 15.47 42.74
C ARG A 276 -5.09 16.02 41.31
N VAL A 277 -4.48 15.34 40.33
CA VAL A 277 -4.56 15.68 38.90
C VAL A 277 -6.00 15.56 38.36
N VAL A 278 -6.72 14.48 38.70
CA VAL A 278 -8.12 14.28 38.30
C VAL A 278 -9.02 15.34 38.95
N ALA A 279 -8.80 15.64 40.24
CA ALA A 279 -9.55 16.66 40.95
C ALA A 279 -9.33 18.07 40.33
N ALA A 280 -8.08 18.41 39.97
CA ALA A 280 -7.76 19.67 39.29
C ALA A 280 -8.43 19.76 37.91
N ILE A 281 -8.35 18.70 37.09
CA ILE A 281 -8.99 18.66 35.77
C ILE A 281 -10.52 18.77 35.90
N LYS A 282 -11.15 18.09 36.87
CA LYS A 282 -12.58 18.27 37.16
C LYS A 282 -12.93 19.68 37.64
N GLY A 283 -12.03 20.33 38.37
CA GLY A 283 -12.17 21.73 38.81
C GLY A 283 -12.23 22.71 37.64
N VAL A 284 -11.43 22.49 36.59
CA VAL A 284 -11.47 23.28 35.34
C VAL A 284 -12.65 22.85 34.44
N TYR A 285 -12.95 21.56 34.37
CA TYR A 285 -13.99 21.02 33.50
C TYR A 285 -15.42 21.36 33.96
N ARG A 286 -15.69 21.41 35.28
CA ARG A 286 -17.02 21.76 35.81
C ARG A 286 -17.56 23.11 35.30
N PRO A 287 -16.85 24.26 35.45
CA PRO A 287 -17.33 25.54 34.92
C PRO A 287 -17.38 25.55 33.39
N ALA A 288 -16.47 24.86 32.69
CA ALA A 288 -16.52 24.73 31.23
C ALA A 288 -17.76 23.96 30.74
N LEU A 289 -18.13 22.87 31.41
CA LEU A 289 -19.35 22.11 31.15
C LEU A 289 -20.62 22.93 31.46
N GLU A 290 -20.64 23.66 32.58
CA GLU A 290 -21.77 24.53 32.91
C GLU A 290 -21.93 25.68 31.89
N TRP A 291 -20.83 26.32 31.48
CA TRP A 291 -20.84 27.32 30.42
C TRP A 291 -21.32 26.73 29.09
N ALA A 292 -20.87 25.52 28.73
CA ALA A 292 -21.25 24.84 27.50
C ALA A 292 -22.73 24.39 27.47
N LEU A 293 -23.30 24.04 28.63
CA LEU A 293 -24.73 23.75 28.77
C LEU A 293 -25.59 25.03 28.73
N ARG A 294 -25.10 26.16 29.29
CA ARG A 294 -25.78 27.46 29.22
C ARG A 294 -25.76 28.04 27.80
N HIS A 295 -24.59 28.06 27.14
CA HIS A 295 -24.39 28.60 25.78
C HIS A 295 -24.52 27.51 24.70
N GLY A 296 -25.42 26.54 24.92
CA GLY A 296 -25.44 25.32 24.12
C GLY A 296 -25.69 25.50 22.62
N LEU A 297 -26.31 26.60 22.19
CA LEU A 297 -26.40 26.93 20.76
C LEU A 297 -25.03 27.28 20.16
N LEU A 298 -24.26 28.16 20.83
CA LEU A 298 -22.92 28.57 20.38
C LEU A 298 -21.97 27.36 20.33
N VAL A 299 -21.98 26.49 21.34
CA VAL A 299 -21.14 25.29 21.34
C VAL A 299 -21.47 24.35 20.17
N ARG A 300 -22.75 24.17 19.83
CA ARG A 300 -23.17 23.36 18.67
C ARG A 300 -22.85 24.01 17.33
N ILE A 301 -22.86 25.34 17.24
CA ILE A 301 -22.43 26.08 16.04
C ILE A 301 -20.91 26.02 15.87
N VAL A 302 -20.13 26.20 16.93
CA VAL A 302 -18.65 26.09 16.87
C VAL A 302 -18.22 24.66 16.52
N ALA A 303 -18.90 23.64 17.08
CA ALA A 303 -18.77 22.24 16.70
C ALA A 303 -18.95 22.01 15.18
N LEU A 304 -20.17 22.20 14.68
CA LEU A 304 -20.48 22.00 13.25
C LEU A 304 -19.69 22.94 12.33
N GLY A 305 -19.31 24.12 12.84
CA GLY A 305 -18.45 25.08 12.16
C GLY A 305 -17.01 24.58 11.99
N LEU A 306 -16.48 23.82 12.94
CA LEU A 306 -15.14 23.23 12.87
C LEU A 306 -15.02 22.18 11.75
N THR A 307 -16.14 21.57 11.34
CA THR A 307 -16.18 20.66 10.19
C THR A 307 -15.88 21.36 8.87
N VAL A 308 -16.27 22.63 8.71
CA VAL A 308 -16.14 23.39 7.45
C VAL A 308 -14.68 23.62 7.01
N PRO A 309 -13.77 24.16 7.84
CA PRO A 309 -12.36 24.28 7.46
C PRO A 309 -11.69 22.91 7.28
N SER A 310 -12.17 21.85 7.94
CA SER A 310 -11.66 20.48 7.73
C SER A 310 -12.08 19.88 6.39
N VAL A 311 -13.31 20.15 5.90
CA VAL A 311 -13.71 19.79 4.53
C VAL A 311 -12.88 20.57 3.51
N TRP A 312 -12.66 21.87 3.74
CA TRP A 312 -11.77 22.69 2.91
C TRP A 312 -10.32 22.19 2.91
N LEU A 313 -9.83 21.69 4.06
CA LEU A 313 -8.51 21.10 4.20
C LEU A 313 -8.41 19.76 3.46
N ALA A 314 -9.42 18.89 3.58
CA ALA A 314 -9.50 17.62 2.84
C ALA A 314 -9.46 17.83 1.31
N LEU A 315 -10.03 18.93 0.81
CA LEU A 315 -9.97 19.32 -0.60
C LEU A 315 -8.60 19.90 -1.02
N ARG A 316 -7.66 20.08 -0.08
CA ARG A 316 -6.30 20.60 -0.30
C ARG A 316 -5.17 19.59 0.00
N LEU A 317 -5.46 18.47 0.68
CA LEU A 317 -4.48 17.39 0.80
C LEU A 317 -4.24 16.73 -0.57
N GLY A 318 -2.97 16.48 -0.89
CA GLY A 318 -2.62 15.56 -1.99
C GLY A 318 -3.15 14.16 -1.71
N SER A 319 -3.54 13.42 -2.76
CA SER A 319 -4.11 12.08 -2.64
C SER A 319 -3.24 11.01 -3.29
N ASP A 320 -2.76 10.06 -2.49
CA ASP A 320 -1.99 8.90 -2.95
C ASP A 320 -2.77 7.59 -2.77
N PHE A 321 -2.29 6.53 -3.43
CA PHE A 321 -2.81 5.19 -3.20
C PHE A 321 -2.28 4.59 -1.88
N LEU A 322 -0.96 4.66 -1.68
CA LEU A 322 -0.23 4.26 -0.48
C LEU A 322 0.69 5.40 -0.04
N PRO A 323 1.06 5.50 1.24
CA PRO A 323 2.19 6.34 1.66
C PRO A 323 3.49 5.91 0.97
N SER A 324 4.47 6.81 0.88
CA SER A 324 5.82 6.44 0.44
C SER A 324 6.50 5.55 1.48
N LEU A 325 7.17 4.49 1.00
CA LEU A 325 7.89 3.54 1.82
C LEU A 325 9.35 4.03 1.97
N ASP A 326 9.83 4.22 3.20
CA ASP A 326 11.25 4.48 3.43
C ASP A 326 12.03 3.16 3.40
N GLU A 327 12.31 2.71 2.19
CA GLU A 327 13.11 1.50 1.94
C GLU A 327 14.62 1.73 2.16
N ARG A 328 15.04 2.96 2.52
CA ARG A 328 16.44 3.43 2.50
C ARG A 328 17.17 3.13 1.19
N ALA A 329 16.40 3.08 0.10
CA ALA A 329 16.88 2.87 -1.25
C ALA A 329 15.94 3.55 -2.24
N LEU A 330 16.52 4.19 -3.24
CA LEU A 330 15.80 4.75 -4.38
C LEU A 330 15.99 3.85 -5.59
N MET A 331 14.96 3.74 -6.41
CA MET A 331 14.94 2.94 -7.62
C MET A 331 14.73 3.87 -8.81
N LEU A 332 15.73 3.96 -9.69
CA LEU A 332 15.76 4.81 -10.86
C LEU A 332 15.66 3.95 -12.11
N GLN A 333 14.53 4.00 -12.81
CA GLN A 333 14.36 3.28 -14.07
C GLN A 333 14.67 4.19 -15.26
N SER A 334 15.89 4.09 -15.77
CA SER A 334 16.44 4.84 -16.89
C SER A 334 16.01 4.22 -18.22
N LYS A 335 15.47 5.02 -19.15
CA LYS A 335 14.83 4.54 -20.39
C LYS A 335 15.42 5.25 -21.61
N LEU A 336 16.30 4.57 -22.35
CA LEU A 336 16.95 5.11 -23.55
C LEU A 336 16.19 4.73 -24.84
N PRO A 337 16.35 5.51 -25.93
CA PRO A 337 15.78 5.20 -27.25
C PRO A 337 16.17 3.80 -27.75
N SER A 338 15.24 3.09 -28.41
CA SER A 338 15.34 1.67 -28.77
C SER A 338 16.56 1.31 -29.64
N GLU A 339 16.97 2.26 -30.48
CA GLU A 339 18.13 2.21 -31.38
C GLU A 339 19.48 2.29 -30.65
N THR A 340 19.49 2.66 -29.37
CA THR A 340 20.73 2.83 -28.60
C THR A 340 21.43 1.48 -28.42
N SER A 341 22.71 1.40 -28.78
CA SER A 341 23.51 0.18 -28.61
C SER A 341 23.77 -0.12 -27.13
N LEU A 342 23.87 -1.40 -26.75
CA LEU A 342 24.12 -1.78 -25.35
C LEU A 342 25.37 -1.11 -24.76
N GLY A 343 26.43 -0.89 -25.55
CA GLY A 343 27.62 -0.17 -25.09
C GLY A 343 27.37 1.31 -24.79
N ALA A 344 26.54 1.99 -25.59
CA ALA A 344 26.14 3.36 -25.32
C ALA A 344 25.15 3.46 -24.14
N VAL A 345 24.28 2.46 -23.95
CA VAL A 345 23.45 2.35 -22.73
C VAL A 345 24.32 2.15 -21.49
N ASP A 346 25.35 1.30 -21.58
CA ASP A 346 26.29 1.03 -20.50
C ASP A 346 27.06 2.30 -20.09
N GLU A 347 27.64 3.00 -21.06
CA GLU A 347 28.35 4.27 -20.81
C GLU A 347 27.43 5.36 -20.26
N ALA A 348 26.24 5.54 -20.84
CA ALA A 348 25.29 6.56 -20.39
C ALA A 348 24.84 6.33 -18.94
N ASN A 349 24.60 5.08 -18.55
CA ASN A 349 24.23 4.76 -17.17
C ASN A 349 25.43 4.71 -16.22
N PHE A 350 26.63 4.34 -16.67
CA PHE A 350 27.85 4.45 -15.86
C PHE A 350 28.15 5.91 -15.48
N ARG A 351 27.94 6.85 -16.42
CA ARG A 351 28.00 8.30 -16.13
C ARG A 351 26.93 8.74 -15.11
N LEU A 352 25.75 8.11 -15.10
CA LEU A 352 24.70 8.36 -14.11
C LEU A 352 25.07 7.77 -12.73
N GLU A 353 25.53 6.52 -12.65
CA GLU A 353 26.05 5.89 -11.43
C GLU A 353 27.14 6.74 -10.78
N ALA A 354 28.11 7.21 -11.58
CA ALA A 354 29.20 8.07 -11.13
C ALA A 354 28.74 9.44 -10.59
N ARG A 355 27.61 9.99 -11.09
CA ARG A 355 26.98 11.20 -10.52
C ARG A 355 26.24 10.90 -9.22
N LEU A 356 25.52 9.78 -9.15
CA LEU A 356 24.73 9.37 -7.98
C LEU A 356 25.62 9.04 -6.78
N MET A 357 26.76 8.38 -7.02
CA MET A 357 27.79 8.09 -6.00
C MET A 357 28.44 9.33 -5.38
N GLN A 358 28.24 10.53 -5.93
CA GLN A 358 28.74 11.80 -5.37
C GLN A 358 27.72 12.48 -4.44
N ILE A 359 26.49 11.95 -4.32
CA ILE A 359 25.44 12.56 -3.50
C ILE A 359 25.64 12.14 -2.03
N PRO A 360 25.78 13.09 -1.08
CA PRO A 360 25.92 12.77 0.34
C PRO A 360 24.75 11.93 0.85
N GLY A 361 25.06 10.85 1.58
CA GLY A 361 24.06 9.88 2.07
C GLY A 361 23.77 8.72 1.12
N VAL A 362 24.36 8.67 -0.08
CA VAL A 362 24.38 7.46 -0.93
C VAL A 362 25.53 6.55 -0.50
N ALA A 363 25.22 5.32 -0.09
CA ALA A 363 26.20 4.34 0.35
C ALA A 363 26.79 3.53 -0.81
N THR A 364 25.95 3.16 -1.80
CA THR A 364 26.37 2.44 -3.01
C THR A 364 25.28 2.51 -4.08
N VAL A 365 25.64 2.28 -5.35
CA VAL A 365 24.72 2.21 -6.49
C VAL A 365 24.96 0.91 -7.25
N TYR A 366 23.89 0.23 -7.65
CA TYR A 366 23.92 -0.98 -8.47
C TYR A 366 23.04 -0.79 -9.71
N ARG A 367 23.49 -1.24 -10.88
CA ARG A 367 22.71 -1.26 -12.11
C ARG A 367 22.40 -2.68 -12.57
N ARG A 368 21.19 -2.86 -13.14
CA ARG A 368 20.79 -3.98 -13.99
C ARG A 368 20.25 -3.41 -15.31
N THR A 369 20.94 -3.67 -16.43
CA THR A 369 20.50 -3.25 -17.77
C THR A 369 19.91 -4.44 -18.52
N GLY A 370 18.70 -4.30 -19.04
CA GLY A 370 17.97 -5.41 -19.64
C GLY A 370 17.70 -6.56 -18.65
N ARG A 371 17.44 -7.74 -19.21
CA ARG A 371 17.07 -8.95 -18.46
C ARG A 371 18.29 -9.75 -17.97
N GLY A 372 18.15 -10.42 -16.84
CA GLY A 372 19.03 -11.52 -16.44
C GLY A 372 18.71 -12.83 -17.18
N GLU A 373 19.64 -13.78 -17.17
CA GLU A 373 19.54 -15.06 -17.89
C GLU A 373 18.34 -15.92 -17.46
N VAL A 374 18.01 -15.89 -16.16
CA VAL A 374 16.86 -16.60 -15.55
C VAL A 374 15.84 -15.60 -14.98
N ALA A 375 15.78 -14.37 -15.52
CA ALA A 375 14.88 -13.33 -15.02
C ALA A 375 13.48 -13.45 -15.62
N GLU A 376 12.45 -13.36 -14.77
CA GLU A 376 11.03 -13.25 -15.17
C GLU A 376 10.71 -11.93 -15.88
N ASP A 377 11.61 -10.94 -15.78
CA ASP A 377 11.42 -9.55 -16.19
C ASP A 377 11.97 -9.30 -17.61
N PRO A 378 11.11 -9.11 -18.64
CA PRO A 378 11.50 -9.05 -20.05
C PRO A 378 11.99 -7.64 -20.46
N MET A 379 12.87 -7.04 -19.66
CA MET A 379 13.43 -5.71 -19.92
C MET A 379 14.24 -5.69 -21.24
N PRO A 380 14.02 -4.71 -22.14
CA PRO A 380 14.88 -4.51 -23.31
C PRO A 380 16.23 -3.96 -22.88
N HIS A 381 17.24 -4.07 -23.76
CA HIS A 381 18.62 -3.64 -23.46
C HIS A 381 18.79 -2.12 -23.27
N THR A 382 17.77 -1.32 -23.61
CA THR A 382 17.74 0.13 -23.42
C THR A 382 17.07 0.58 -22.12
N LEU A 383 16.56 -0.37 -21.33
CA LEU A 383 15.96 -0.13 -20.01
C LEU A 383 16.95 -0.54 -18.91
N SER A 384 17.28 0.39 -18.02
CA SER A 384 18.23 0.18 -16.93
C SER A 384 17.58 0.47 -15.57
N ASP A 385 17.54 -0.55 -14.73
CA ASP A 385 17.15 -0.49 -13.33
C ASP A 385 18.38 -0.10 -12.49
N VAL A 386 18.39 1.11 -11.93
CA VAL A 386 19.50 1.64 -11.12
C VAL A 386 19.05 1.79 -9.66
N LEU A 387 19.54 0.91 -8.80
CA LEU A 387 19.27 0.87 -7.36
C LEU A 387 20.31 1.72 -6.62
N VAL A 388 19.85 2.79 -5.96
CA VAL A 388 20.67 3.68 -5.14
C VAL A 388 20.40 3.35 -3.68
N VAL A 389 21.37 2.74 -2.99
CA VAL A 389 21.25 2.34 -1.57
C VAL A 389 21.78 3.47 -0.68
N LEU A 390 21.03 3.83 0.35
CA LEU A 390 21.33 4.96 1.22
C LEU A 390 22.03 4.56 2.53
N GLU A 391 22.75 5.51 3.12
CA GLU A 391 23.33 5.36 4.45
C GLU A 391 22.25 5.31 5.53
N ARG A 392 22.51 4.58 6.63
CA ARG A 392 21.54 4.33 7.71
C ARG A 392 20.99 5.58 8.41
N GLY A 393 21.64 6.74 8.25
CA GLY A 393 21.26 8.03 8.83
C GLY A 393 20.89 9.10 7.80
N ALA A 394 20.80 8.77 6.51
CA ALA A 394 20.38 9.70 5.47
C ALA A 394 18.86 9.94 5.52
N ASP A 395 18.41 11.17 5.26
CA ASP A 395 16.99 11.46 4.97
C ASP A 395 16.69 11.05 3.52
N THR A 396 16.00 9.92 3.34
CA THR A 396 15.56 9.41 2.04
C THR A 396 14.78 10.46 1.24
N LYS A 397 13.91 11.25 1.88
CA LYS A 397 13.16 12.33 1.21
C LYS A 397 14.05 13.52 0.84
N ALA A 398 15.22 13.72 1.46
CA ALA A 398 16.22 14.71 1.04
C ALA A 398 17.07 14.20 -0.13
N VAL A 399 17.55 12.96 -0.05
CA VAL A 399 18.33 12.37 -1.14
C VAL A 399 17.48 12.26 -2.41
N GLU A 400 16.20 11.88 -2.32
CA GLU A 400 15.28 11.84 -3.47
C GLU A 400 15.19 13.20 -4.19
N ARG A 401 15.06 14.30 -3.43
CA ARG A 401 15.04 15.67 -3.98
C ARG A 401 16.35 16.04 -4.69
N ILE A 402 17.51 15.64 -4.13
CA ILE A 402 18.81 15.89 -4.76
C ILE A 402 18.98 15.02 -6.02
N VAL A 403 18.50 13.78 -6.01
CA VAL A 403 18.53 12.86 -7.16
C VAL A 403 17.64 13.39 -8.29
N ALA A 404 16.42 13.83 -8.00
CA ALA A 404 15.51 14.40 -9.01
C ALA A 404 16.17 15.56 -9.77
N GLY A 405 16.66 16.58 -9.06
CA GLY A 405 17.38 17.73 -9.65
C GLY A 405 18.81 17.44 -10.13
N ARG A 406 19.18 16.16 -10.31
CA ARG A 406 20.43 15.64 -10.97
C ARG A 406 20.10 14.75 -12.18
N VAL A 407 18.82 14.34 -12.27
CA VAL A 407 18.24 13.47 -13.28
C VAL A 407 17.47 14.28 -14.33
N GLU A 408 16.91 15.43 -13.96
CA GLU A 408 16.26 16.38 -14.88
C GLU A 408 17.22 16.92 -15.97
N ASP A 409 18.54 16.98 -15.69
CA ASP A 409 19.59 17.40 -16.63
C ASP A 409 19.96 16.32 -17.69
N LEU A 410 19.28 15.17 -17.74
CA LEU A 410 19.64 14.05 -18.61
C LEU A 410 18.90 14.09 -19.95
N PRO A 411 19.55 13.73 -21.07
CA PRO A 411 18.92 13.67 -22.40
C PRO A 411 17.98 12.46 -22.60
N PHE A 412 17.70 11.69 -21.54
CA PHE A 412 16.81 10.53 -21.54
C PHE A 412 15.97 10.49 -20.26
N PRO A 413 14.70 10.05 -20.33
CA PRO A 413 13.84 9.98 -19.16
C PRO A 413 14.31 8.91 -18.16
N VAL A 414 14.23 9.25 -16.88
CA VAL A 414 14.44 8.33 -15.76
C VAL A 414 13.27 8.47 -14.79
N GLU A 415 12.65 7.36 -14.39
CA GLU A 415 11.54 7.35 -13.44
C GLU A 415 12.04 6.98 -12.04
N ILE A 416 11.81 7.87 -11.05
CA ILE A 416 12.23 7.69 -9.65
C ILE A 416 11.07 7.13 -8.82
N THR A 417 11.32 6.04 -8.09
CA THR A 417 10.44 5.37 -7.12
C THR A 417 11.30 4.63 -6.07
N THR A 418 10.75 3.66 -5.33
CA THR A 418 11.48 2.79 -4.39
C THR A 418 11.32 1.31 -4.77
N PRO A 419 12.24 0.40 -4.38
CA PRO A 419 12.29 -0.96 -4.96
C PRO A 419 11.02 -1.81 -4.81
N MET A 420 10.44 -1.90 -3.61
CA MET A 420 9.17 -2.60 -3.38
C MET A 420 7.99 -1.84 -3.99
N GLN A 421 7.97 -0.50 -3.91
CA GLN A 421 6.90 0.29 -4.53
C GLN A 421 6.85 0.09 -6.05
N MET A 422 7.99 -0.02 -6.73
CA MET A 422 8.08 -0.34 -8.16
C MET A 422 7.47 -1.72 -8.45
N ARG A 423 7.88 -2.76 -7.73
CA ARG A 423 7.42 -4.14 -7.95
C ARG A 423 5.95 -4.34 -7.58
N ILE A 424 5.43 -3.59 -6.60
CA ILE A 424 4.00 -3.52 -6.29
C ILE A 424 3.23 -2.87 -7.45
N ALA A 425 3.70 -1.76 -8.02
CA ALA A 425 3.03 -1.08 -9.12
C ALA A 425 3.07 -1.90 -10.43
N GLU A 426 4.21 -2.51 -10.75
CA GLU A 426 4.35 -3.44 -11.88
C GLU A 426 3.45 -4.67 -11.72
N GLY A 427 3.44 -5.29 -10.53
CA GLY A 427 2.64 -6.50 -10.25
C GLY A 427 1.12 -6.28 -10.20
N ILE A 428 0.64 -5.02 -10.21
CA ILE A 428 -0.78 -4.66 -10.20
C ILE A 428 -1.19 -4.00 -11.52
N GLY A 429 -0.55 -2.88 -11.87
CA GLY A 429 -0.91 -2.05 -13.02
C GLY A 429 -0.09 -2.32 -14.28
N GLY A 430 0.94 -3.17 -14.20
CA GLY A 430 1.89 -3.41 -15.31
C GLY A 430 2.85 -2.24 -15.59
N THR A 431 2.88 -1.22 -14.73
CA THR A 431 3.72 -0.03 -14.87
C THR A 431 3.87 0.71 -13.53
N PRO A 432 5.04 1.30 -13.21
CA PRO A 432 5.21 2.21 -12.08
C PRO A 432 4.60 3.62 -12.31
N ALA A 433 4.09 3.91 -13.51
CA ALA A 433 3.59 5.24 -13.88
C ALA A 433 2.34 5.68 -13.07
N ASP A 434 2.28 6.97 -12.77
CA ASP A 434 1.18 7.60 -12.04
C ASP A 434 -0.14 7.53 -12.84
N VAL A 435 -0.08 7.93 -14.11
CA VAL A 435 -1.16 7.82 -15.08
C VAL A 435 -0.60 7.26 -16.38
N GLN A 436 -1.12 6.14 -16.86
CA GLN A 436 -0.81 5.59 -18.18
C GLN A 436 -1.99 5.78 -19.14
N VAL A 437 -1.80 6.55 -20.21
CA VAL A 437 -2.78 6.69 -21.30
C VAL A 437 -2.57 5.55 -22.30
N LYS A 438 -3.40 4.52 -22.26
CA LYS A 438 -3.36 3.35 -23.16
C LYS A 438 -4.18 3.63 -24.41
N LEU A 439 -3.58 3.46 -25.60
CA LEU A 439 -4.23 3.65 -26.90
C LEU A 439 -4.31 2.32 -27.65
N PHE A 440 -5.52 1.89 -27.98
CA PHE A 440 -5.80 0.65 -28.70
C PHE A 440 -6.38 0.96 -30.09
N HIS A 441 -5.78 0.40 -31.13
CA HIS A 441 -6.25 0.55 -32.51
C HIS A 441 -5.80 -0.66 -33.36
N PRO A 442 -6.54 -1.06 -34.42
CA PRO A 442 -6.13 -2.18 -35.28
C PRO A 442 -4.81 -1.91 -36.00
N ASP A 443 -4.61 -0.66 -36.47
CA ASP A 443 -3.39 -0.17 -37.09
C ASP A 443 -2.54 0.60 -36.05
N LEU A 444 -1.26 0.24 -35.91
CA LEU A 444 -0.33 0.93 -35.01
C LEU A 444 0.32 2.15 -35.65
N GLY A 445 0.56 2.18 -36.97
CA GLY A 445 1.27 3.29 -37.61
C GLY A 445 0.50 4.61 -37.52
N LEU A 446 -0.84 4.54 -37.60
CA LEU A 446 -1.72 5.67 -37.35
C LEU A 446 -1.69 6.17 -35.90
N LEU A 447 -1.42 5.30 -34.92
CA LEU A 447 -1.19 5.72 -33.53
C LEU A 447 0.21 6.30 -33.34
N GLU A 448 1.24 5.71 -33.93
CA GLU A 448 2.63 6.18 -33.86
C GLU A 448 2.78 7.58 -34.46
N ALA A 449 2.10 7.87 -35.58
CA ALA A 449 2.06 9.21 -36.18
C ALA A 449 1.32 10.25 -35.31
N ALA A 450 0.36 9.82 -34.47
CA ALA A 450 -0.37 10.70 -33.55
C ALA A 450 0.35 10.88 -32.19
N LEU A 451 1.20 9.94 -31.80
CA LEU A 451 1.77 9.84 -30.45
C LEU A 451 2.62 11.07 -30.04
N PRO A 452 3.51 11.64 -30.88
CA PRO A 452 4.31 12.80 -30.51
C PRO A 452 3.45 14.05 -30.26
N ARG A 453 2.42 14.27 -31.08
CA ARG A 453 1.46 15.39 -30.92
C ARG A 453 0.68 15.27 -29.61
N LEU A 454 0.33 14.04 -29.22
CA LEU A 454 -0.31 13.79 -27.93
C LEU A 454 0.68 13.99 -26.76
N GLN A 455 1.91 13.49 -26.89
CA GLN A 455 2.96 13.64 -25.87
C GLN A 455 3.26 15.12 -25.60
N GLU A 456 3.51 15.92 -26.64
CA GLU A 456 3.73 17.37 -26.52
C GLU A 456 2.55 18.06 -25.83
N ARG A 457 1.31 17.74 -26.23
CA ARG A 457 0.10 18.32 -25.65
C ARG A 457 -0.06 17.97 -24.16
N LEU A 458 0.33 16.76 -23.75
CA LEU A 458 0.29 16.32 -22.36
C LEU A 458 1.41 16.96 -21.52
N SER A 459 2.62 17.11 -22.07
CA SER A 459 3.75 17.79 -21.39
C SER A 459 3.48 19.27 -21.09
N ARG A 460 2.60 19.92 -21.86
CA ARG A 460 2.16 21.32 -21.63
C ARG A 460 1.09 21.48 -20.54
N LEU A 461 0.63 20.41 -19.87
CA LEU A 461 -0.42 20.48 -18.86
C LEU A 461 0.11 20.84 -17.46
N PRO A 462 -0.55 21.74 -16.71
CA PRO A 462 -0.15 22.04 -15.34
C PRO A 462 -0.30 20.81 -14.43
N GLY A 463 0.73 20.54 -13.64
CA GLY A 463 0.80 19.38 -12.74
C GLY A 463 1.26 18.08 -13.40
N VAL A 464 1.66 18.10 -14.67
CA VAL A 464 2.48 17.04 -15.28
C VAL A 464 3.95 17.38 -15.05
N ALA A 465 4.74 16.41 -14.59
CA ALA A 465 6.19 16.56 -14.41
C ALA A 465 6.97 16.06 -15.65
N SER A 466 6.54 14.94 -16.23
CA SER A 466 7.11 14.41 -17.48
C SER A 466 6.11 13.48 -18.19
N VAL A 467 6.32 13.31 -19.50
CA VAL A 467 5.58 12.34 -20.33
C VAL A 467 6.57 11.50 -21.14
N SER A 468 6.59 10.19 -20.89
CA SER A 468 7.42 9.20 -21.58
C SER A 468 6.54 8.19 -22.33
N PRO A 469 6.98 7.64 -23.48
CA PRO A 469 6.31 6.49 -24.08
C PRO A 469 6.55 5.20 -23.28
N ASP A 470 5.59 4.27 -23.30
CA ASP A 470 5.66 2.95 -22.63
C ASP A 470 6.62 1.95 -23.32
N THR A 471 7.15 2.36 -24.47
CA THR A 471 8.15 1.68 -25.30
C THR A 471 9.13 2.73 -25.80
N GLY A 472 10.43 2.41 -25.96
CA GLY A 472 11.48 3.37 -26.30
C GLY A 472 11.46 3.91 -27.73
N GLY A 473 10.29 4.22 -28.30
CA GLY A 473 10.11 4.62 -29.69
C GLY A 473 10.19 3.45 -30.70
N PRO A 474 10.18 3.77 -32.01
CA PRO A 474 10.48 2.81 -33.05
C PRO A 474 11.94 2.35 -33.01
N LEU A 475 12.21 1.22 -33.66
CA LEU A 475 13.54 0.68 -33.93
C LEU A 475 13.75 0.63 -35.45
N PRO A 476 14.74 1.36 -36.01
CA PRO A 476 15.14 1.18 -37.39
C PRO A 476 15.74 -0.22 -37.57
N ARG A 477 15.31 -0.91 -38.63
CA ARG A 477 15.85 -2.21 -39.02
C ARG A 477 16.26 -2.19 -40.50
N TRP A 478 17.31 -2.95 -40.80
CA TRP A 478 17.54 -3.41 -42.16
C TRP A 478 16.67 -4.63 -42.43
N ASN A 479 15.82 -4.53 -43.44
CA ASN A 479 15.07 -5.65 -43.98
C ASN A 479 15.76 -6.12 -45.27
N VAL A 480 15.95 -7.44 -45.38
CA VAL A 480 16.67 -8.08 -46.49
C VAL A 480 15.69 -9.05 -47.14
N VAL A 481 15.04 -8.59 -48.20
CA VAL A 481 13.98 -9.31 -48.90
C VAL A 481 14.59 -9.97 -50.14
N PRO A 482 14.65 -11.31 -50.24
CA PRO A 482 15.19 -11.98 -51.42
C PRO A 482 14.39 -11.60 -52.69
N ASP A 483 15.09 -11.24 -53.76
CA ASP A 483 14.47 -10.95 -55.06
C ASP A 483 14.14 -12.29 -55.74
N ASP A 484 12.88 -12.72 -55.61
CA ASP A 484 12.40 -13.99 -56.17
C ASP A 484 12.55 -14.07 -57.72
N ASP A 485 12.71 -12.96 -58.46
CA ASP A 485 13.06 -12.98 -59.88
C ASP A 485 14.57 -13.11 -60.10
N ALA A 486 15.43 -12.43 -59.34
CA ALA A 486 16.89 -12.63 -59.40
C ALA A 486 17.30 -14.04 -59.02
N LEU A 487 16.72 -14.59 -57.95
CA LEU A 487 16.91 -15.98 -57.54
C LEU A 487 16.57 -16.96 -58.66
N ARG A 488 15.48 -16.72 -59.39
CA ARG A 488 15.08 -17.52 -60.56
C ARG A 488 16.05 -17.34 -61.74
N ARG A 489 16.48 -16.11 -62.06
CA ARG A 489 17.45 -15.84 -63.14
C ARG A 489 18.81 -16.49 -62.92
N LEU A 490 19.30 -16.50 -61.67
CA LEU A 490 20.65 -16.96 -61.33
C LEU A 490 20.72 -18.43 -60.86
N GLY A 491 19.54 -19.05 -60.64
CA GLY A 491 19.42 -20.42 -60.16
C GLY A 491 19.83 -20.60 -58.70
N VAL A 492 19.46 -19.64 -57.84
CA VAL A 492 19.89 -19.60 -56.43
C VAL A 492 18.70 -19.90 -55.50
N PRO A 493 18.77 -20.95 -54.65
CA PRO A 493 17.64 -21.29 -53.77
C PRO A 493 17.54 -20.29 -52.61
N ARG A 494 16.33 -19.73 -52.38
CA ARG A 494 16.03 -18.77 -51.31
C ARG A 494 16.50 -19.19 -49.90
N ARG A 495 16.50 -20.50 -49.63
CA ARG A 495 17.02 -21.11 -48.39
C ARG A 495 18.51 -20.80 -48.18
N LEU A 496 19.33 -20.89 -49.22
CA LEU A 496 20.77 -20.65 -49.17
C LEU A 496 21.06 -19.20 -48.79
N VAL A 497 20.37 -18.23 -49.39
CA VAL A 497 20.46 -16.80 -49.03
C VAL A 497 20.18 -16.58 -47.54
N ALA A 498 19.11 -17.16 -47.01
CA ALA A 498 18.79 -17.06 -45.59
C ALA A 498 19.83 -17.75 -44.68
N GLN A 499 20.37 -18.90 -45.10
CA GLN A 499 21.41 -19.62 -44.37
C GLN A 499 22.76 -18.87 -44.36
N THR A 500 23.20 -18.30 -45.47
CA THR A 500 24.43 -17.49 -45.55
C THR A 500 24.33 -16.24 -44.69
N LEU A 501 23.18 -15.53 -44.73
CA LEU A 501 22.93 -14.37 -43.88
C LEU A 501 22.90 -14.72 -42.38
N ALA A 502 22.30 -15.86 -42.02
CA ALA A 502 22.33 -16.36 -40.64
C ALA A 502 23.75 -16.74 -40.20
N ALA A 503 24.53 -17.43 -41.03
CA ALA A 503 25.93 -17.79 -40.77
C ALA A 503 26.85 -16.55 -40.63
N ALA A 504 26.56 -15.45 -41.32
CA ALA A 504 27.27 -14.18 -41.15
C ALA A 504 26.93 -13.46 -39.84
N LEU A 505 25.63 -13.33 -39.53
CA LEU A 505 25.14 -12.52 -38.41
C LEU A 505 25.09 -13.26 -37.07
N GLN A 506 24.61 -14.50 -37.05
CA GLN A 506 24.51 -15.34 -35.85
C GLN A 506 25.74 -16.25 -35.70
N GLY A 507 26.22 -16.79 -36.83
CA GLY A 507 27.25 -17.81 -36.87
C GLY A 507 26.67 -19.22 -37.03
N VAL A 508 27.56 -20.20 -37.08
CA VAL A 508 27.25 -21.64 -37.15
C VAL A 508 27.88 -22.32 -35.93
N GLU A 509 27.12 -23.14 -35.21
CA GLU A 509 27.65 -23.92 -34.09
C GLU A 509 28.66 -24.96 -34.61
N ALA A 510 29.91 -24.86 -34.15
CA ALA A 510 31.01 -25.79 -34.44
C ALA A 510 31.17 -26.84 -33.32
N GLY A 511 30.08 -27.13 -32.62
CA GLY A 511 30.00 -28.05 -31.50
C GLY A 511 30.55 -27.52 -30.18
N VAL A 512 30.20 -28.24 -29.12
CA VAL A 512 30.52 -27.90 -27.73
C VAL A 512 31.99 -28.18 -27.38
N ARG A 513 32.55 -27.42 -26.43
CA ARG A 513 33.69 -27.80 -25.59
C ARG A 513 33.22 -27.93 -24.15
N HIS A 514 33.59 -29.00 -23.48
CA HIS A 514 33.38 -29.13 -22.04
C HIS A 514 34.63 -28.66 -21.28
N ASP A 515 34.44 -27.89 -20.21
CA ASP A 515 35.51 -27.46 -19.31
C ASP A 515 35.09 -27.79 -17.86
N GLY A 516 35.48 -28.98 -17.40
CA GLY A 516 34.88 -29.62 -16.24
C GLY A 516 33.34 -29.71 -16.40
N PRO A 517 32.55 -29.17 -15.46
CA PRO A 517 31.10 -29.15 -15.56
C PRO A 517 30.54 -28.07 -16.52
N GLN A 518 31.36 -27.14 -17.03
CA GLN A 518 30.88 -26.06 -17.89
C GLN A 518 30.70 -26.55 -19.34
N ARG A 519 29.54 -26.26 -19.92
CA ARG A 519 29.23 -26.48 -21.35
C ARG A 519 29.48 -25.17 -22.10
N ILE A 520 30.53 -25.12 -22.91
CA ILE A 520 30.93 -23.94 -23.69
C ILE A 520 30.62 -24.20 -25.17
N GLU A 521 29.67 -23.46 -25.74
CA GLU A 521 29.34 -23.55 -27.16
C GLU A 521 30.43 -22.84 -27.99
N ARG A 522 30.84 -23.45 -29.11
CA ARG A 522 31.76 -22.83 -30.07
C ARG A 522 30.97 -22.43 -31.31
N VAL A 523 31.14 -21.19 -31.76
CA VAL A 523 30.44 -20.65 -32.93
C VAL A 523 31.46 -20.07 -33.90
N VAL A 524 31.44 -20.55 -35.15
CA VAL A 524 32.18 -19.95 -36.26
C VAL A 524 31.30 -18.86 -36.86
N ARG A 525 31.82 -17.63 -36.96
CA ARG A 525 31.11 -16.47 -37.51
C ARG A 525 32.10 -15.55 -38.22
N PHE A 526 31.57 -14.69 -39.09
CA PHE A 526 32.36 -13.63 -39.71
C PHE A 526 32.89 -12.63 -38.66
N PRO A 527 33.99 -11.90 -38.94
CA PRO A 527 34.55 -10.94 -38.00
C PRO A 527 33.58 -9.81 -37.63
N ASN A 528 33.84 -9.10 -36.54
CA ASN A 528 32.94 -8.06 -36.00
C ASN A 528 33.15 -6.68 -36.65
N ASP A 529 33.88 -6.62 -37.77
CA ASP A 529 34.37 -5.45 -38.51
C ASP A 529 33.29 -4.80 -39.38
N GLY A 530 32.12 -4.52 -38.78
CA GLY A 530 31.00 -3.94 -39.50
C GLY A 530 30.15 -4.95 -40.26
N ARG A 531 30.18 -6.24 -39.93
CA ARG A 531 29.27 -7.28 -40.48
C ARG A 531 27.75 -7.01 -40.34
N THR A 532 27.35 -5.91 -39.69
CA THR A 532 25.97 -5.40 -39.62
C THR A 532 25.72 -4.16 -40.50
N SER A 533 26.73 -3.63 -41.19
CA SER A 533 26.59 -2.57 -42.20
C SER A 533 25.91 -3.14 -43.45
N PRO A 534 24.92 -2.44 -44.05
CA PRO A 534 24.32 -2.84 -45.32
C PRO A 534 25.32 -2.91 -46.47
N GLU A 535 26.39 -2.12 -46.45
CA GLU A 535 27.42 -2.04 -47.50
C GLU A 535 28.27 -3.31 -47.51
N ILE A 536 28.64 -3.80 -46.33
CA ILE A 536 29.35 -5.07 -46.15
C ILE A 536 28.40 -6.25 -46.41
N LEU A 537 27.16 -6.18 -45.91
CA LEU A 537 26.15 -7.23 -46.14
C LEU A 537 25.75 -7.36 -47.61
N ARG A 538 25.66 -6.28 -48.38
CA ARG A 538 25.42 -6.33 -49.84
C ARG A 538 26.52 -7.11 -50.57
N ARG A 539 27.79 -7.00 -50.11
CA ARG A 539 28.94 -7.72 -50.68
C ARG A 539 29.17 -9.12 -50.10
N LEU A 540 28.27 -9.61 -49.23
CA LEU A 540 28.41 -10.93 -48.61
C LEU A 540 28.34 -12.02 -49.70
N PRO A 541 29.38 -12.87 -49.85
CA PRO A 541 29.42 -13.86 -50.92
C PRO A 541 28.49 -15.05 -50.62
N VAL A 542 27.55 -15.30 -51.52
CA VAL A 542 26.67 -16.47 -51.53
C VAL A 542 27.24 -17.47 -52.54
N VAL A 543 27.88 -18.53 -52.00
CA VAL A 543 28.46 -19.62 -52.80
C VAL A 543 27.37 -20.63 -53.15
N VAL A 544 27.20 -20.90 -54.45
CA VAL A 544 26.15 -21.74 -55.03
C VAL A 544 26.77 -23.04 -55.56
N GLU A 545 25.93 -24.08 -55.72
CA GLU A 545 26.30 -25.32 -56.39
C GLU A 545 26.95 -25.05 -57.77
N GLY A 546 28.04 -25.77 -58.05
CA GLY A 546 28.96 -25.50 -59.15
C GLY A 546 30.05 -24.45 -58.85
N GLY A 547 30.19 -23.99 -57.60
CA GLY A 547 31.25 -23.07 -57.17
C GLY A 547 31.07 -21.61 -57.62
N ARG A 548 29.93 -21.28 -58.22
CA ARG A 548 29.56 -19.90 -58.60
C ARG A 548 29.34 -19.06 -57.34
N VAL A 549 29.82 -17.84 -57.33
CA VAL A 549 29.65 -16.90 -56.22
C VAL A 549 28.89 -15.67 -56.71
N PHE A 550 27.84 -15.30 -55.98
CA PHE A 550 27.09 -14.05 -56.20
C PHE A 550 27.12 -13.20 -54.93
N GLU A 551 27.09 -11.88 -55.06
CA GLU A 551 26.95 -11.00 -53.91
C GLU A 551 25.49 -10.98 -53.43
N LEU A 552 25.26 -10.92 -52.12
CA LEU A 552 23.90 -10.88 -51.54
C LEU A 552 23.05 -9.71 -52.09
N GLY A 553 23.67 -8.57 -52.43
CA GLY A 553 23.02 -7.42 -53.07
C GLY A 553 22.53 -7.67 -54.51
N GLN A 554 22.96 -8.77 -55.15
CA GLN A 554 22.45 -9.25 -56.44
C GLN A 554 21.25 -10.21 -56.27
N LEU A 555 20.97 -10.65 -55.03
CA LEU A 555 20.02 -11.70 -54.69
C LEU A 555 18.90 -11.23 -53.75
N ALA A 556 19.04 -10.05 -53.13
CA ALA A 556 18.09 -9.49 -52.18
C ALA A 556 18.06 -7.96 -52.23
N VAL A 557 16.84 -7.42 -52.09
CA VAL A 557 16.59 -5.98 -51.90
C VAL A 557 16.81 -5.64 -50.43
N PHE A 558 17.53 -4.55 -50.18
CA PHE A 558 17.80 -4.01 -48.84
C PHE A 558 16.95 -2.75 -48.63
N SER A 559 15.92 -2.82 -47.79
CA SER A 559 15.16 -1.66 -47.31
C SER A 559 15.54 -1.30 -45.87
N GLU A 560 15.48 -0.02 -45.52
CA GLU A 560 15.42 0.41 -44.13
C GLU A 560 13.95 0.58 -43.73
N GLU A 561 13.55 -0.03 -42.62
CA GLU A 561 12.17 0.01 -42.14
C GLU A 561 12.14 0.39 -40.66
N SER A 562 11.26 1.33 -40.32
CA SER A 562 10.99 1.71 -38.93
C SER A 562 9.94 0.75 -38.35
N THR A 563 10.26 0.04 -37.27
CA THR A 563 9.36 -0.97 -36.68
C THR A 563 9.21 -0.85 -35.16
N PRO A 564 8.06 -1.20 -34.54
CA PRO A 564 7.89 -1.04 -33.10
C PRO A 564 8.83 -1.96 -32.32
N SER A 565 9.65 -1.41 -31.42
CA SER A 565 10.65 -2.17 -30.67
C SER A 565 10.05 -3.22 -29.72
N VAL A 566 8.85 -2.97 -29.19
CA VAL A 566 8.12 -3.90 -28.31
C VAL A 566 6.62 -3.88 -28.65
N LEU A 567 6.07 -5.01 -29.09
CA LEU A 567 4.64 -5.16 -29.37
C LEU A 567 3.84 -5.51 -28.10
N ARG A 568 3.55 -4.50 -27.26
CA ARG A 568 2.66 -4.64 -26.10
C ARG A 568 1.24 -5.07 -26.52
N ARG A 569 0.66 -6.01 -25.78
CA ARG A 569 -0.70 -6.51 -25.98
C ARG A 569 -1.43 -6.62 -24.64
N GLU A 570 -2.73 -6.32 -24.64
CA GLU A 570 -3.58 -6.35 -23.46
C GLU A 570 -4.97 -6.85 -23.90
N SER A 571 -5.51 -7.89 -23.24
CA SER A 571 -6.72 -8.61 -23.70
C SER A 571 -6.68 -9.05 -25.18
N GLY A 572 -5.50 -9.45 -25.67
CA GLY A 572 -5.27 -9.86 -27.06
C GLY A 572 -5.14 -8.72 -28.09
N GLN A 573 -5.51 -7.49 -27.74
CA GLN A 573 -5.39 -6.33 -28.62
C GLN A 573 -4.00 -5.70 -28.52
N ARG A 574 -3.47 -5.17 -29.63
CA ARG A 574 -2.23 -4.37 -29.65
C ARG A 574 -2.50 -2.99 -29.04
N ARG A 575 -1.57 -2.45 -28.26
CA ARG A 575 -1.65 -1.08 -27.72
C ARG A 575 -0.32 -0.35 -27.78
N LEU A 576 -0.39 0.97 -27.91
CA LEU A 576 0.66 1.89 -27.45
C LEU A 576 0.24 2.48 -26.10
N ALA A 577 1.15 3.13 -25.38
CA ALA A 577 0.78 3.96 -24.25
C ALA A 577 1.77 5.11 -24.00
N LEU A 578 1.29 6.18 -23.37
CA LEU A 578 2.10 7.24 -22.76
C LEU A 578 2.00 7.13 -21.24
N ASN A 579 3.14 7.10 -20.58
CA ASN A 579 3.28 7.21 -19.13
C ASN A 579 3.43 8.70 -18.78
N VAL A 580 2.64 9.18 -17.83
CA VAL A 580 2.62 10.57 -17.35
C VAL A 580 2.95 10.56 -15.87
N ARG A 581 4.02 11.27 -15.47
CA ARG A 581 4.38 11.51 -14.06
C ARG A 581 3.66 12.75 -13.54
N ALA A 582 3.06 12.66 -12.36
CA ALA A 582 2.38 13.79 -11.73
C ALA A 582 3.35 14.62 -10.87
N GLY A 583 3.22 15.94 -10.91
CA GLY A 583 3.93 16.87 -10.02
C GLY A 583 3.30 16.99 -8.63
N GLY A 584 2.72 15.91 -8.09
CA GLY A 584 2.05 15.85 -6.78
C GLY A 584 0.56 15.52 -6.84
N ASP A 585 -0.26 16.35 -7.50
CA ASP A 585 -1.72 16.13 -7.62
C ASP A 585 -2.06 15.03 -8.64
N LEU A 586 -1.94 13.76 -8.23
CA LEU A 586 -2.32 12.59 -9.03
C LEU A 586 -3.78 12.68 -9.52
N GLY A 587 -4.71 13.06 -8.63
CA GLY A 587 -6.15 13.02 -8.88
C GLY A 587 -6.62 14.05 -9.90
N GLY A 588 -6.20 15.30 -9.75
CA GLY A 588 -6.51 16.39 -10.67
C GLY A 588 -5.66 16.36 -11.93
N THR A 589 -4.39 15.93 -11.89
CA THR A 589 -3.60 15.73 -13.12
C THR A 589 -4.23 14.63 -13.98
N ALA A 590 -4.68 13.52 -13.39
CA ALA A 590 -5.41 12.49 -14.15
C ALA A 590 -6.74 12.98 -14.76
N ARG A 591 -7.39 13.99 -14.18
CA ARG A 591 -8.56 14.66 -14.79
C ARG A 591 -8.15 15.55 -15.96
N ARG A 592 -7.13 16.40 -15.77
CA ARG A 592 -6.58 17.28 -16.82
C ARG A 592 -6.08 16.49 -18.03
N VAL A 593 -5.35 15.39 -17.79
CA VAL A 593 -4.91 14.44 -18.83
C VAL A 593 -6.10 13.84 -19.57
N ALA A 594 -7.12 13.32 -18.87
CA ALA A 594 -8.27 12.71 -19.52
C ALA A 594 -9.08 13.70 -20.38
N GLU A 595 -9.21 14.96 -19.93
CA GLU A 595 -9.85 16.03 -20.71
C GLU A 595 -9.02 16.44 -21.94
N ALA A 596 -7.69 16.49 -21.81
CA ALA A 596 -6.80 16.82 -22.92
C ALA A 596 -6.78 15.72 -23.99
N VAL A 597 -6.76 14.44 -23.60
CA VAL A 597 -6.88 13.29 -24.52
C VAL A 597 -8.26 13.24 -25.17
N GLY A 598 -9.33 13.51 -24.41
CA GLY A 598 -10.70 13.58 -24.95
C GLY A 598 -10.93 14.72 -25.97
N LYS A 599 -10.02 15.70 -26.02
CA LYS A 599 -9.99 16.80 -26.99
C LYS A 599 -8.86 16.67 -28.01
N ALA A 600 -8.20 15.51 -28.10
CA ALA A 600 -7.11 15.23 -29.04
C ALA A 600 -7.63 14.66 -30.36
N ASP A 601 -6.99 15.04 -31.47
CA ASP A 601 -7.25 14.45 -32.78
C ASP A 601 -6.56 13.09 -32.86
N LEU A 602 -7.34 12.03 -32.65
CA LEU A 602 -6.89 10.63 -32.64
C LEU A 602 -7.56 9.85 -33.78
N PRO A 603 -6.89 8.83 -34.35
CA PRO A 603 -7.47 8.02 -35.43
C PRO A 603 -8.86 7.45 -35.08
N LYS A 604 -9.81 7.58 -36.01
CA LYS A 604 -11.20 7.15 -35.80
C LYS A 604 -11.25 5.64 -35.50
N GLY A 605 -11.82 5.28 -34.36
CA GLY A 605 -11.85 3.90 -33.86
C GLY A 605 -10.79 3.60 -32.78
N THR A 606 -9.93 4.57 -32.43
CA THR A 606 -9.02 4.45 -31.28
C THR A 606 -9.82 4.32 -29.98
N ILE A 607 -9.58 3.26 -29.22
CA ILE A 607 -10.12 3.08 -27.87
C ILE A 607 -9.06 3.57 -26.87
N VAL A 608 -9.41 4.57 -26.07
CA VAL A 608 -8.56 5.09 -24.99
C VAL A 608 -8.93 4.41 -23.66
N ARG A 609 -7.92 3.99 -22.90
CA ARG A 609 -8.06 3.58 -21.49
C ARG A 609 -7.01 4.28 -20.62
N TYR A 610 -7.25 4.34 -19.32
CA TYR A 610 -6.35 4.95 -18.35
C TYR A 610 -5.93 3.92 -17.31
N GLY A 611 -4.63 3.62 -17.26
CA GLY A 611 -3.99 2.72 -16.29
C GLY A 611 -2.98 3.44 -15.39
N GLY A 612 -2.07 2.67 -14.79
CA GLY A 612 -1.15 3.18 -13.76
C GLY A 612 -1.84 3.34 -12.40
N LYS A 613 -1.17 4.02 -11.46
CA LYS A 613 -1.63 4.15 -10.06
C LYS A 613 -3.08 4.64 -9.92
N ILE A 614 -3.53 5.51 -10.83
CA ILE A 614 -4.90 6.05 -10.82
C ILE A 614 -6.01 5.01 -11.08
N GLU A 615 -5.75 3.92 -11.78
CA GLU A 615 -6.76 2.88 -12.09
C GLU A 615 -7.12 2.08 -10.82
N GLU A 616 -6.10 1.48 -10.18
CA GLU A 616 -6.23 0.77 -8.89
C GLU A 616 -6.72 1.70 -7.77
N ALA A 617 -6.29 2.97 -7.75
CA ALA A 617 -6.78 3.96 -6.78
C ALA A 617 -8.29 4.22 -6.93
N ARG A 618 -8.81 4.37 -8.16
CA ARG A 618 -10.25 4.59 -8.40
C ARG A 618 -11.09 3.37 -8.04
N GLU A 619 -10.65 2.16 -8.40
CA GLU A 619 -11.37 0.94 -8.00
C GLU A 619 -11.36 0.77 -6.48
N THR A 620 -10.19 0.94 -5.84
CA THR A 620 -10.06 0.76 -4.39
C THR A 620 -10.82 1.83 -3.60
N GLN A 621 -10.82 3.10 -4.05
CA GLN A 621 -11.67 4.15 -3.47
C GLN A 621 -13.16 3.80 -3.56
N ARG A 622 -13.63 3.24 -4.68
CA ARG A 622 -15.03 2.79 -4.82
C ARG A 622 -15.36 1.65 -3.86
N ARG A 623 -14.47 0.66 -3.72
CA ARG A 623 -14.61 -0.46 -2.76
C ARG A 623 -14.62 0.05 -1.31
N LEU A 624 -13.73 0.98 -0.96
CA LEU A 624 -13.66 1.61 0.36
C LEU A 624 -14.90 2.45 0.68
N ALA A 625 -15.43 3.22 -0.27
CA ALA A 625 -16.66 3.99 -0.07
C ALA A 625 -17.86 3.08 0.26
N VAL A 626 -17.98 1.93 -0.39
CA VAL A 626 -18.99 0.90 -0.05
C VAL A 626 -18.72 0.30 1.33
N ALA A 627 -17.47 -0.04 1.64
CA ALA A 627 -17.09 -0.58 2.96
C ALA A 627 -17.41 0.40 4.11
N ILE A 628 -17.15 1.70 3.93
CA ILE A 628 -17.50 2.77 4.88
C ILE A 628 -19.02 2.90 5.04
N ALA A 629 -19.78 2.86 3.95
CA ALA A 629 -21.24 2.92 4.01
C ALA A 629 -21.84 1.72 4.76
N VAL A 630 -21.31 0.51 4.54
CA VAL A 630 -21.70 -0.70 5.28
C VAL A 630 -21.28 -0.62 6.75
N ALA A 631 -20.06 -0.16 7.06
CA ALA A 631 -19.59 0.05 8.44
C ALA A 631 -20.52 1.01 9.18
N LEU A 632 -20.83 2.16 8.59
CA LEU A 632 -21.71 3.17 9.18
C LEU A 632 -23.14 2.62 9.38
N ALA A 633 -23.68 1.85 8.43
CA ALA A 633 -24.98 1.20 8.58
C ALA A 633 -25.00 0.18 9.73
N LEU A 634 -23.95 -0.63 9.88
CA LEU A 634 -23.80 -1.57 11.00
C LEU A 634 -23.68 -0.85 12.35
N VAL A 635 -22.91 0.24 12.42
CA VAL A 635 -22.77 1.08 13.62
C VAL A 635 -24.10 1.73 13.99
N VAL A 636 -24.84 2.28 13.02
CA VAL A 636 -26.17 2.85 13.25
C VAL A 636 -27.16 1.79 13.74
N GLY A 637 -27.12 0.58 13.18
CA GLY A 637 -27.91 -0.56 13.66
C GLY A 637 -27.59 -0.91 15.12
N LEU A 638 -26.32 -1.15 15.44
CA LEU A 638 -25.89 -1.49 16.80
C LEU A 638 -26.21 -0.39 17.82
N LEU A 639 -26.01 0.88 17.46
CA LEU A 639 -26.41 2.02 18.29
C LEU A 639 -27.92 2.12 18.48
N TYR A 640 -28.71 1.80 17.46
CA TYR A 640 -30.16 1.77 17.56
C TYR A 640 -30.64 0.64 18.49
N LEU A 641 -30.06 -0.56 18.41
CA LEU A 641 -30.35 -1.64 19.37
C LEU A 641 -29.97 -1.25 20.81
N ALA A 642 -28.85 -0.55 21.00
CA ALA A 642 -28.35 -0.18 22.32
C ALA A 642 -29.06 1.03 22.97
N LEU A 643 -29.60 1.94 22.16
CA LEU A 643 -30.23 3.18 22.64
C LEU A 643 -31.76 3.16 22.50
N GLY A 644 -32.32 2.38 21.57
CA GLY A 644 -33.77 2.28 21.30
C GLY A 644 -34.41 3.54 20.72
N ARG A 645 -33.64 4.62 20.50
CA ARG A 645 -34.14 5.94 20.06
C ARG A 645 -33.21 6.52 18.99
N LEU A 646 -33.71 6.63 17.76
CA LEU A 646 -32.94 7.16 16.61
C LEU A 646 -32.35 8.57 16.87
N ARG A 647 -33.07 9.43 17.61
CA ARG A 647 -32.54 10.76 17.98
C ARG A 647 -31.26 10.68 18.82
N GLU A 648 -31.11 9.68 19.68
CA GLU A 648 -29.90 9.48 20.48
C GLU A 648 -28.76 8.93 19.63
N VAL A 649 -29.07 8.07 18.65
CA VAL A 649 -28.10 7.61 17.63
C VAL A 649 -27.56 8.80 16.83
N LEU A 650 -28.42 9.73 16.39
CA LEU A 650 -28.00 10.95 15.69
C LEU A 650 -27.08 11.85 16.54
N VAL A 651 -27.30 11.94 17.85
CA VAL A 651 -26.40 12.65 18.78
C VAL A 651 -25.03 11.99 18.89
N VAL A 652 -24.95 10.65 18.78
CA VAL A 652 -23.67 9.93 18.71
C VAL A 652 -23.00 10.13 17.35
N LEU A 653 -23.72 10.06 16.24
CA LEU A 653 -23.18 10.31 14.91
C LEU A 653 -22.63 11.74 14.76
N ALA A 654 -23.24 12.71 15.44
CA ALA A 654 -22.79 14.10 15.47
C ALA A 654 -21.40 14.30 16.11
N THR A 655 -20.76 13.26 16.68
CA THR A 655 -19.36 13.31 17.14
C THR A 655 -18.35 12.76 16.13
N LEU A 656 -18.80 12.19 15.00
CA LEU A 656 -17.94 11.65 13.94
C LEU A 656 -17.25 12.74 13.08
N PRO A 657 -17.92 13.85 12.67
CA PRO A 657 -17.30 14.85 11.82
C PRO A 657 -16.12 15.55 12.49
N ASP A 658 -16.20 15.79 13.80
CA ASP A 658 -15.15 16.42 14.61
C ASP A 658 -13.96 15.51 14.87
N ALA A 659 -14.19 14.20 15.01
CA ALA A 659 -13.12 13.21 15.04
C ALA A 659 -12.38 13.19 13.69
N PHE A 660 -13.13 13.15 12.58
CA PHE A 660 -12.57 13.23 11.23
C PHE A 660 -11.79 14.54 10.99
N ALA A 661 -12.32 15.67 11.47
CA ALA A 661 -11.69 16.98 11.42
C ALA A 661 -10.29 17.00 12.05
N GLY A 662 -10.15 16.45 13.27
CA GLY A 662 -8.85 16.36 13.93
C GLY A 662 -7.88 15.38 13.27
N GLY A 663 -8.38 14.30 12.69
CA GLY A 663 -7.55 13.36 11.92
C GLY A 663 -6.97 13.99 10.65
N LEU A 664 -7.78 14.76 9.91
CA LEU A 664 -7.33 15.52 8.74
C LEU A 664 -6.34 16.63 9.11
N LEU A 665 -6.62 17.36 10.20
CA LEU A 665 -5.71 18.40 10.71
C LEU A 665 -4.33 17.81 11.06
N ALA A 666 -4.31 16.64 11.70
CA ALA A 666 -3.07 15.96 12.06
C ALA A 666 -2.28 15.44 10.84
N LEU A 667 -2.94 14.92 9.80
CA LEU A 667 -2.27 14.58 8.53
C LEU A 667 -1.62 15.79 7.89
N TRP A 668 -2.34 16.90 7.82
CA TRP A 668 -1.82 18.15 7.23
C TRP A 668 -0.63 18.70 8.02
N LEU A 669 -0.72 18.72 9.36
CA LEU A 669 0.39 19.12 10.23
C LEU A 669 1.60 18.18 10.17
N ALA A 670 1.38 16.89 9.84
CA ALA A 670 2.44 15.92 9.63
C ALA A 670 3.06 15.95 8.22
N GLY A 671 2.45 16.68 7.27
CA GLY A 671 2.85 16.71 5.86
C GLY A 671 2.58 15.41 5.11
N GLU A 672 1.66 14.57 5.59
CA GLU A 672 1.32 13.28 4.98
C GLU A 672 0.05 13.36 4.12
N THR A 673 -0.03 12.53 3.08
CA THR A 673 -1.10 12.58 2.07
C THR A 673 -2.36 11.78 2.47
N TRP A 674 -3.47 12.07 1.76
CA TRP A 674 -4.70 11.30 1.88
C TRP A 674 -4.57 9.99 1.10
N ASN A 675 -4.42 8.88 1.82
CA ASN A 675 -4.18 7.54 1.27
C ASN A 675 -4.97 6.45 2.03
N ILE A 676 -4.79 5.18 1.66
CA ILE A 676 -5.56 4.08 2.25
C ILE A 676 -5.26 3.88 3.75
N SER A 677 -4.02 4.05 4.19
CA SER A 677 -3.66 4.01 5.63
C SER A 677 -4.49 5.03 6.41
N SER A 678 -4.54 6.27 5.91
CA SER A 678 -5.32 7.36 6.47
C SER A 678 -6.82 7.03 6.54
N ILE A 679 -7.39 6.45 5.48
CA ILE A 679 -8.79 6.01 5.44
C ILE A 679 -9.09 4.94 6.50
N VAL A 680 -8.22 3.93 6.64
CA VAL A 680 -8.37 2.89 7.68
C VAL A 680 -8.25 3.47 9.09
N GLY A 681 -7.41 4.49 9.29
CA GLY A 681 -7.35 5.27 10.53
C GLY A 681 -8.63 6.02 10.84
N VAL A 682 -9.27 6.65 9.85
CA VAL A 682 -10.58 7.32 10.02
C VAL A 682 -11.66 6.30 10.41
N ILE A 683 -11.67 5.15 9.74
CA ILE A 683 -12.60 4.05 10.03
C ILE A 683 -12.42 3.58 11.48
N GLY A 684 -11.20 3.19 11.90
CA GLY A 684 -10.93 2.74 13.27
C GLY A 684 -11.25 3.79 14.34
N LEU A 685 -10.96 5.06 14.05
CA LEU A 685 -11.29 6.21 14.90
C LEU A 685 -12.80 6.34 15.16
N PHE A 686 -13.66 6.10 14.15
CA PHE A 686 -15.11 6.16 14.33
C PHE A 686 -15.60 5.18 15.41
N GLY A 687 -15.04 3.97 15.48
CA GLY A 687 -15.38 2.99 16.52
C GLY A 687 -15.11 3.50 17.95
N VAL A 688 -13.95 4.14 18.16
CA VAL A 688 -13.54 4.65 19.48
C VAL A 688 -14.28 5.95 19.84
N ALA A 689 -14.52 6.83 18.87
CA ALA A 689 -15.35 8.03 19.06
C ALA A 689 -16.78 7.65 19.49
N VAL A 690 -17.39 6.67 18.79
CA VAL A 690 -18.72 6.15 19.11
C VAL A 690 -18.76 5.48 20.48
N GLN A 691 -17.75 4.69 20.86
CA GLN A 691 -17.62 4.12 22.21
C GLN A 691 -17.67 5.22 23.30
N ASN A 692 -16.88 6.29 23.14
CA ASN A 692 -16.82 7.37 24.12
C ASN A 692 -18.14 8.16 24.26
N SER A 693 -18.89 8.25 23.17
CA SER A 693 -20.21 8.88 23.12
C SER A 693 -21.32 7.99 23.69
N LEU A 694 -21.38 6.71 23.28
CA LEU A 694 -22.36 5.73 23.72
C LEU A 694 -22.39 5.58 25.25
N VAL A 695 -21.21 5.42 25.88
CA VAL A 695 -21.13 5.16 27.32
C VAL A 695 -21.57 6.37 28.17
N LEU A 696 -21.45 7.61 27.66
CA LEU A 696 -22.01 8.78 28.33
C LEU A 696 -23.54 8.74 28.33
N ILE A 697 -24.16 8.43 27.18
CA ILE A 697 -25.60 8.38 27.02
C ILE A 697 -26.20 7.23 27.85
N THR A 698 -25.62 6.02 27.78
CA THR A 698 -26.12 4.88 28.59
C THR A 698 -26.01 5.15 30.09
N GLN A 699 -24.92 5.76 30.56
CA GLN A 699 -24.79 6.10 31.98
C GLN A 699 -25.77 7.21 32.40
N THR A 700 -26.02 8.20 31.54
CA THR A 700 -27.03 9.24 31.79
C THR A 700 -28.43 8.62 31.91
N LYS A 701 -28.78 7.71 31.00
CA LYS A 701 -30.06 6.97 31.04
C LYS A 701 -30.19 6.08 32.28
N SER A 702 -29.10 5.48 32.76
CA SER A 702 -29.08 4.72 34.02
C SER A 702 -29.36 5.60 35.24
N LEU A 703 -28.80 6.80 35.31
CA LEU A 703 -29.08 7.76 36.39
C LEU A 703 -30.51 8.29 36.34
N VAL A 704 -31.06 8.55 35.14
CA VAL A 704 -32.46 8.94 34.95
C VAL A 704 -33.42 7.82 35.35
N ALA A 705 -33.11 6.56 35.01
CA ALA A 705 -33.87 5.39 35.48
C ALA A 705 -33.79 5.20 37.01
N GLY A 706 -32.72 5.70 37.65
CA GLY A 706 -32.59 5.83 39.10
C GLY A 706 -33.32 7.04 39.72
N GLY A 707 -34.12 7.78 38.94
CA GLY A 707 -34.92 8.91 39.42
C GLY A 707 -34.20 10.27 39.41
N VAL A 708 -32.95 10.36 38.93
CA VAL A 708 -32.22 11.64 38.88
C VAL A 708 -32.73 12.51 37.70
N PRO A 709 -33.11 13.79 37.91
CA PRO A 709 -33.58 14.66 36.83
C PRO A 709 -32.59 14.77 35.67
N PHE A 710 -33.07 14.74 34.43
CA PHE A 710 -32.23 14.57 33.23
C PHE A 710 -30.99 15.49 33.14
N LEU A 711 -31.14 16.78 33.42
CA LEU A 711 -30.00 17.73 33.38
C LEU A 711 -29.01 17.54 34.55
N ALA A 712 -29.46 17.03 35.71
CA ALA A 712 -28.59 16.67 36.81
C ALA A 712 -27.85 15.36 36.50
N ALA A 713 -28.57 14.33 36.03
CA ALA A 713 -28.02 13.05 35.58
C ALA A 713 -26.96 13.23 34.48
N LEU A 714 -27.19 14.13 33.52
CA LEU A 714 -26.23 14.43 32.45
C LEU A 714 -24.97 15.14 32.98
N ARG A 715 -25.10 16.07 33.93
CA ARG A 715 -23.95 16.72 34.59
C ARG A 715 -23.13 15.70 35.39
N GLU A 716 -23.80 14.84 36.16
CA GLU A 716 -23.17 13.81 36.98
C GLU A 716 -22.46 12.75 36.13
N ALA A 717 -23.12 12.20 35.10
CA ALA A 717 -22.50 11.29 34.13
C ALA A 717 -21.29 11.94 33.44
N SER A 718 -21.40 13.21 33.03
CA SER A 718 -20.31 13.94 32.39
C SER A 718 -19.10 14.09 33.33
N LEU A 719 -19.32 14.51 34.58
CA LEU A 719 -18.28 14.66 35.61
C LEU A 719 -17.67 13.31 36.03
N GLY A 720 -18.47 12.25 36.14
CA GLY A 720 -18.01 10.90 36.45
C GLY A 720 -17.14 10.31 35.33
N ARG A 721 -17.50 10.54 34.07
CA ARG A 721 -16.79 10.02 32.89
C ARG A 721 -15.44 10.71 32.60
N VAL A 722 -15.09 11.84 33.22
CA VAL A 722 -13.80 12.55 32.98
C VAL A 722 -12.60 11.62 33.14
N ARG A 723 -12.48 10.95 34.30
CA ARG A 723 -11.35 10.06 34.60
C ARG A 723 -11.28 8.85 33.64
N PRO A 724 -12.37 8.09 33.41
CA PRO A 724 -12.39 7.04 32.39
C PRO A 724 -12.05 7.52 30.97
N LYS A 725 -12.62 8.65 30.51
CA LYS A 725 -12.35 9.18 29.15
C LYS A 725 -10.88 9.51 28.95
N LEU A 726 -10.27 10.21 29.91
CA LEU A 726 -8.84 10.56 29.86
C LEU A 726 -7.93 9.33 29.94
N MET A 727 -8.31 8.30 30.72
CA MET A 727 -7.60 7.03 30.77
C MET A 727 -7.67 6.28 29.42
N THR A 728 -8.85 6.19 28.80
CA THR A 728 -9.02 5.54 27.49
C THR A 728 -8.27 6.28 26.38
N ALA A 729 -8.46 7.60 26.28
CA ALA A 729 -7.80 8.41 25.26
C ALA A 729 -6.27 8.44 25.45
N GLY A 730 -5.80 8.60 26.69
CA GLY A 730 -4.37 8.57 27.02
C GLY A 730 -3.72 7.22 26.71
N ALA A 731 -4.37 6.11 27.06
CA ALA A 731 -3.86 4.77 26.73
C ALA A 731 -3.79 4.53 25.21
N ALA A 732 -4.81 4.95 24.45
CA ALA A 732 -4.80 4.83 22.99
C ALA A 732 -3.71 5.72 22.34
N ILE A 733 -3.57 6.97 22.77
CA ILE A 733 -2.56 7.89 22.24
C ILE A 733 -1.13 7.41 22.57
N LEU A 734 -0.89 6.94 23.80
CA LEU A 734 0.41 6.38 24.19
C LEU A 734 0.72 5.05 23.49
N GLY A 735 -0.28 4.21 23.24
CA GLY A 735 -0.13 2.96 22.49
C GLY A 735 0.17 3.15 21.01
N LEU A 736 -0.37 4.21 20.39
CA LEU A 736 -0.09 4.59 18.99
C LEU A 736 1.17 5.44 18.83
N LEU A 737 1.72 5.99 19.91
CA LEU A 737 2.88 6.89 19.89
C LEU A 737 4.11 6.31 19.16
N PRO A 738 4.47 5.01 19.28
CA PRO A 738 5.60 4.44 18.54
C PRO A 738 5.40 4.46 17.01
N MET A 739 4.16 4.29 16.53
CA MET A 739 3.82 4.32 15.11
C MET A 739 3.90 5.73 14.53
N LEU A 740 3.59 6.77 15.32
CA LEU A 740 3.72 8.18 14.90
C LEU A 740 5.18 8.54 14.55
N PHE A 741 6.13 8.03 15.33
CA PHE A 741 7.55 8.36 15.20
C PHE A 741 8.24 7.68 14.01
N GLY A 742 7.58 6.80 13.27
CA GLY A 742 8.12 6.22 12.03
C GLY A 742 9.34 5.34 12.27
N ILE A 743 9.21 4.35 13.16
CA ILE A 743 10.23 3.31 13.29
C ILE A 743 10.22 2.48 12.00
N ALA A 744 11.36 2.38 11.33
CA ALA A 744 11.48 1.79 10.00
C ALA A 744 10.71 0.46 9.85
N GLY A 745 9.77 0.41 8.91
CA GLY A 745 8.78 -0.64 8.72
C GLY A 745 7.35 -0.28 9.15
N SER A 746 7.14 0.87 9.82
CA SER A 746 5.82 1.35 10.25
C SER A 746 5.18 2.38 9.31
N GLU A 747 5.66 2.53 8.08
CA GLU A 747 5.25 3.59 7.15
C GLU A 747 3.79 3.43 6.69
N LEU A 748 3.31 2.18 6.58
CA LEU A 748 1.90 1.87 6.33
C LEU A 748 0.99 2.16 7.53
N GLU A 749 1.53 2.15 8.75
CA GLU A 749 0.79 2.37 10.00
C GLU A 749 0.83 3.83 10.46
N ARG A 750 1.87 4.58 10.08
CA ARG A 750 2.10 5.96 10.53
C ARG A 750 0.96 6.93 10.16
N PRO A 751 0.41 6.98 8.93
CA PRO A 751 -0.74 7.84 8.61
C PRO A 751 -2.02 7.40 9.36
N LEU A 752 -2.20 6.09 9.57
CA LEU A 752 -3.30 5.55 10.37
C LEU A 752 -3.20 6.03 11.83
N ALA A 753 -2.02 5.97 12.43
CA ALA A 753 -1.76 6.44 13.78
C ALA A 753 -1.92 7.97 13.90
N ILE A 754 -1.44 8.75 12.91
CA ILE A 754 -1.60 10.22 12.87
C ILE A 754 -3.08 10.60 12.89
N VAL A 755 -3.89 9.99 12.02
CA VAL A 755 -5.34 10.20 11.97
C VAL A 755 -6.01 9.83 13.29
N MET A 756 -5.70 8.64 13.83
CA MET A 756 -6.31 8.18 15.07
C MET A 756 -5.95 9.08 16.26
N VAL A 757 -4.69 9.51 16.40
CA VAL A 757 -4.27 10.37 17.53
C VAL A 757 -4.86 11.78 17.41
N GLY A 758 -4.80 12.43 16.24
CA GLY A 758 -5.41 13.75 16.04
C GLY A 758 -6.92 13.75 16.24
N GLY A 759 -7.58 12.71 15.72
CA GLY A 759 -9.00 12.48 15.89
C GLY A 759 -9.41 12.14 17.33
N LEU A 760 -8.58 11.41 18.08
CA LEU A 760 -8.84 11.12 19.50
C LEU A 760 -8.70 12.36 20.38
N VAL A 761 -7.74 13.24 20.11
CA VAL A 761 -7.58 14.51 20.85
C VAL A 761 -8.81 15.39 20.67
N THR A 762 -9.22 15.64 19.42
CA THR A 762 -10.41 16.44 19.08
C THR A 762 -11.70 15.79 19.57
N SER A 763 -11.91 14.49 19.33
CA SER A 763 -13.08 13.75 19.82
C SER A 763 -13.15 13.71 21.36
N THR A 764 -12.03 13.66 22.07
CA THR A 764 -12.03 13.73 23.54
C THR A 764 -12.51 15.10 24.04
N LEU A 765 -12.02 16.19 23.45
CA LEU A 765 -12.50 17.56 23.75
C LEU A 765 -14.00 17.70 23.42
N PHE A 766 -14.42 17.20 22.27
CA PHE A 766 -15.79 17.25 21.79
C PHE A 766 -16.77 16.46 22.66
N THR A 767 -16.42 15.20 22.97
CA THR A 767 -17.26 14.33 23.81
C THR A 767 -17.28 14.77 25.28
N LEU A 768 -16.39 15.68 25.70
CA LEU A 768 -16.45 16.34 27.00
C LEU A 768 -17.34 17.60 26.99
N LEU A 769 -17.30 18.43 25.96
CA LEU A 769 -17.98 19.75 25.95
C LEU A 769 -19.22 19.82 25.05
N ALA A 770 -19.11 19.38 23.79
CA ALA A 770 -20.18 19.52 22.80
C ALA A 770 -21.24 18.41 22.90
N LEU A 771 -20.83 17.15 23.12
CA LEU A 771 -21.76 16.02 23.23
C LEU A 771 -22.82 16.21 24.34
N PRO A 772 -22.49 16.68 25.57
CA PRO A 772 -23.52 17.03 26.55
C PRO A 772 -24.50 18.11 26.05
N SER A 773 -24.05 19.07 25.26
CA SER A 773 -24.91 20.10 24.67
C SER A 773 -25.86 19.54 23.61
N PHE A 774 -25.38 18.66 22.72
CA PHE A 774 -26.22 17.95 21.74
C PHE A 774 -27.25 17.04 22.42
N TYR A 775 -26.85 16.29 23.46
CA TYR A 775 -27.78 15.44 24.21
C TYR A 775 -28.77 16.26 25.05
N ALA A 776 -28.34 17.39 25.64
CA ALA A 776 -29.23 18.31 26.36
C ALA A 776 -30.28 18.97 25.47
N TRP A 777 -30.02 19.13 24.16
CA TRP A 777 -31.00 19.60 23.19
C TRP A 777 -32.03 18.52 22.80
N VAL A 778 -31.57 17.27 22.64
CA VAL A 778 -32.40 16.15 22.17
C VAL A 778 -33.21 15.47 23.28
N GLY A 779 -32.68 15.44 24.50
CA GLY A 779 -33.25 14.74 25.65
C GLY A 779 -34.22 15.55 26.51
N ARG A 780 -34.57 16.79 26.11
CA ARG A 780 -35.69 17.50 26.75
C ARG A 780 -37.01 16.74 26.48
N PRO A 781 -37.84 16.47 27.51
CA PRO A 781 -39.21 16.02 27.30
C PRO A 781 -40.02 17.09 26.55
N VAL A 782 -41.15 16.70 25.97
CA VAL A 782 -41.94 17.59 25.10
C VAL A 782 -42.82 18.53 25.94
N GLU A 783 -43.15 18.14 27.17
CA GLU A 783 -44.01 18.87 28.09
C GLU A 783 -43.47 20.24 28.56
N GLU A 784 -42.17 20.52 28.40
CA GLU A 784 -41.55 21.81 28.79
C GLU A 784 -41.67 22.88 27.67
N ARG A 785 -42.83 22.90 26.98
CA ARG A 785 -43.21 23.84 25.92
C ARG A 785 -44.72 24.19 25.96
N VAL A 786 -45.19 24.57 27.14
CA VAL A 786 -46.43 25.33 27.38
C VAL A 786 -46.08 26.49 28.29
#